data_AF-R9CE80-F1
#
_entry.id   AF-R9CE80-F1
#
_cell.length_a   1.000
_cell.length_b   1.000
_cell.length_c   1.000
_cell.angle_alpha   90.00
_cell.angle_beta   90.00
_cell.angle_gamma   90.00
#
_symmetry.space_group_name_H-M   'P 1'
#
loop_
_entity.id
_entity.type
_entity.pdbx_description
1 polymer ?
#
loop_
_entity_poly.entity_id
_entity_poly.type
_entity_poly.pdbx_seq_one_letter_code
_entity_poly.pdbx_strand_id
1 'polypeptide(L)'
;MRREYVTYPEDSPIKISYANIKEYPIHWHNSIEILYVLRGSININIDTDSFELLEKELEIINVDEAHRIYSEKDNKVLIFHIDPYFFEKYYKDINNIFFYTNSTDDGAQEGEEYDLLRTFLAKLLCECVQKIDDFDKEIESILVDLLYHLINNFHYLTYEKEELKEKTEQLARYHRISKYIFNNYDSNITLQEIAKKEFLSPHYLSHEIKYATGYSFTDLVNLTRVEESVKLLLDSDLSISDISDEVGFSHVRYLNKNFKNYYGCTPLQFRKKNKLTDKELENIKSIEILKLEDALEYLSYELEDYERFNYENKLWKIHIDMDSTLSVFEKDYSNIINLDDAFDLLLEDNKDILEEIQDELHFKYARLENMFNSDMGVFPKADFYNWNKAKSVIEFLDYIDLKPIILIDNPNFTFEKYTQVLNSFFEYFSEIDYIDISRFKFQFTPAILTDVKDSLHQFLIEDYSLDVIEDIFTCDKSLNKIYDTAYMLPYIIHNTIFNNNSLNFLKAFDVLEKEISLTNEVFIGAPGIVNDMGIRKPSYYAYYLLSKLGNEIVAMENGYIVTKKDDEYCILLYSYTDELNEMQSYEDIFNKRGKRKIYKRKISLNIENIKKSSRIITYEISERVGSSYNYWLSMGSPDRLNKEEKEILHKASFPKIDFKYSKKIQY
;
A
#
# COMPACT_ATOMS: atom_id res chain seq x y z
N MET A 1 -11.11 20.00 37.91
CA MET A 1 -10.56 18.72 37.45
C MET A 1 -10.95 17.65 38.44
N ARG A 2 -12.01 16.93 38.13
CA ARG A 2 -12.51 15.85 38.98
C ARG A 2 -12.02 14.54 38.38
N ARG A 3 -11.76 13.54 39.22
CA ARG A 3 -11.49 12.19 38.73
C ARG A 3 -12.64 11.73 37.83
N GLU A 4 -12.37 11.45 36.57
CA GLU A 4 -13.33 10.83 35.67
C GLU A 4 -13.31 9.31 35.91
N TYR A 5 -14.49 8.72 36.08
CA TYR A 5 -14.64 7.29 36.27
C TYR A 5 -14.90 6.65 34.90
N VAL A 6 -13.88 6.03 34.34
CA VAL A 6 -14.02 5.21 33.13
C VAL A 6 -14.76 3.94 33.51
N THR A 7 -15.87 3.69 32.80
CA THR A 7 -16.69 2.48 32.92
C THR A 7 -16.48 1.61 31.70
N TYR A 8 -16.02 0.38 31.90
CA TYR A 8 -15.76 -0.59 30.83
C TYR A 8 -17.00 -1.45 30.55
N PRO A 9 -17.19 -1.96 29.32
CA PRO A 9 -18.23 -2.95 29.01
C PRO A 9 -18.08 -4.22 29.87
N GLU A 10 -19.18 -4.91 30.17
CA GLU A 10 -19.14 -6.14 31.00
C GLU A 10 -18.23 -7.24 30.42
N ASP A 11 -18.16 -7.32 29.09
CA ASP A 11 -17.42 -8.36 28.37
C ASP A 11 -16.05 -7.88 27.82
N SER A 12 -15.55 -6.71 28.24
CA SER A 12 -14.31 -6.17 27.65
C SER A 12 -13.54 -5.24 28.60
N PRO A 13 -12.22 -5.44 28.77
CA PRO A 13 -11.35 -4.55 29.57
C PRO A 13 -10.95 -3.26 28.82
N ILE A 14 -11.57 -2.96 27.68
CA ILE A 14 -11.29 -1.76 26.88
C ILE A 14 -12.59 -1.02 26.50
N LYS A 15 -12.52 0.31 26.50
CA LYS A 15 -13.55 1.21 25.98
C LYS A 15 -12.95 2.08 24.88
N ILE A 16 -13.55 2.07 23.70
CA ILE A 16 -13.11 2.89 22.56
C ILE A 16 -14.21 3.89 22.22
N SER A 17 -13.83 5.15 22.03
CA SER A 17 -14.71 6.23 21.59
C SER A 17 -14.15 6.87 20.32
N TYR A 18 -15.03 7.29 19.40
CA TYR A 18 -14.67 8.06 18.22
C TYR A 18 -15.33 9.43 18.30
N ALA A 19 -14.55 10.50 18.21
CA ALA A 19 -15.04 11.83 18.51
C ALA A 19 -14.41 12.94 17.66
N ASN A 20 -15.14 14.04 17.58
CA ASN A 20 -14.64 15.35 17.17
C ASN A 20 -14.59 16.24 18.43
N ILE A 21 -13.38 16.67 18.79
CA ILE A 21 -13.09 17.31 20.07
C ILE A 21 -12.82 18.80 19.85
N LYS A 22 -13.69 19.67 20.36
CA LYS A 22 -13.40 21.11 20.45
C LYS A 22 -12.78 21.46 21.80
N GLU A 23 -13.37 20.95 22.86
CA GLU A 23 -12.91 21.17 24.23
C GLU A 23 -13.24 19.95 25.09
N TYR A 24 -12.21 19.26 25.53
CA TYR A 24 -12.24 18.31 26.65
C TYR A 24 -11.50 18.97 27.82
N PRO A 25 -12.24 19.51 28.81
CA PRO A 25 -11.65 20.22 29.95
C PRO A 25 -10.67 19.36 30.73
N ILE A 26 -9.82 20.02 31.51
CA ILE A 26 -8.82 19.37 32.33
C ILE A 26 -9.46 18.31 33.27
N HIS A 27 -9.08 17.04 33.10
CA HIS A 27 -9.51 15.86 33.88
C HIS A 27 -8.39 14.79 34.00
N TRP A 28 -8.56 13.83 34.91
CA TRP A 28 -7.67 12.68 35.09
C TRP A 28 -8.50 11.45 35.43
N HIS A 29 -7.97 10.24 35.17
CA HIS A 29 -8.69 8.99 35.42
C HIS A 29 -7.73 7.82 35.66
N ASN A 30 -8.29 6.74 36.21
CA ASN A 30 -7.55 5.50 36.47
C ASN A 30 -7.64 4.52 35.29
N SER A 31 -7.18 4.97 34.13
CA SER A 31 -7.12 4.20 32.89
C SER A 31 -5.85 4.57 32.17
N ILE A 32 -5.23 3.62 31.47
CA ILE A 32 -4.27 3.97 30.42
C ILE A 32 -5.11 4.48 29.26
N GLU A 33 -4.84 5.70 28.77
CA GLU A 33 -5.51 6.28 27.62
C GLU A 33 -4.55 6.39 26.44
N ILE A 34 -5.02 6.02 25.25
CA ILE A 34 -4.29 6.22 24.01
C ILE A 34 -5.17 7.05 23.07
N LEU A 35 -4.67 8.21 22.68
CA LEU A 35 -5.29 9.08 21.69
C LEU A 35 -4.72 8.77 20.31
N TYR A 36 -5.58 8.68 19.29
CA TYR A 36 -5.17 8.46 17.91
C TYR A 36 -5.92 9.40 16.96
N VAL A 37 -5.20 10.35 16.36
CA VAL A 37 -5.77 11.33 15.43
C VAL A 37 -5.87 10.72 14.04
N LEU A 38 -7.09 10.39 13.61
CA LEU A 38 -7.36 9.85 12.27
C LEU A 38 -7.43 10.93 11.19
N ARG A 39 -7.84 12.16 11.57
CA ARG A 39 -7.92 13.31 10.67
C ARG A 39 -7.88 14.62 11.44
N GLY A 40 -7.17 15.61 10.90
CA GLY A 40 -7.06 16.94 11.50
C GLY A 40 -5.95 17.02 12.56
N SER A 41 -6.10 17.91 13.54
CA SER A 41 -5.17 18.05 14.66
C SER A 41 -5.87 18.44 15.96
N ILE A 42 -5.24 18.09 17.08
CA ILE A 42 -5.68 18.47 18.44
C ILE A 42 -4.50 19.00 19.23
N ASN A 43 -4.75 19.92 20.17
CA ASN A 43 -3.77 20.36 21.14
C ASN A 43 -4.01 19.63 22.46
N ILE A 44 -2.92 19.22 23.09
CA ILE A 44 -2.94 18.48 24.35
C ILE A 44 -2.13 19.25 25.38
N ASN A 45 -2.66 19.33 26.60
CA ASN A 45 -1.89 19.65 27.80
C ASN A 45 -1.86 18.40 28.67
N ILE A 46 -0.68 17.86 28.98
CA ILE A 46 -0.50 16.80 30.00
C ILE A 46 0.42 17.39 31.05
N ASP A 47 -0.07 17.47 32.29
CA ASP A 47 0.61 18.13 33.41
C ASP A 47 1.17 19.51 33.03
N THR A 48 2.50 19.62 32.87
CA THR A 48 3.19 20.87 32.53
C THR A 48 3.47 21.03 31.04
N ASP A 49 3.38 19.95 30.27
CA ASP A 49 3.74 19.91 28.87
C ASP A 49 2.55 20.24 27.98
N SER A 50 2.84 20.80 26.81
CA SER A 50 1.82 21.19 25.85
C SER A 50 2.35 21.07 24.44
N PHE A 51 1.63 20.32 23.60
CA PHE A 51 2.02 20.04 22.22
C PHE A 51 0.78 19.82 21.35
N GLU A 52 0.96 19.83 20.04
CA GLU A 52 -0.07 19.55 19.03
C GLU A 52 0.14 18.14 18.49
N LEU A 53 -0.91 17.33 18.44
CA LEU A 53 -0.93 16.07 17.70
C LEU A 53 -1.55 16.28 16.32
N LEU A 54 -0.87 15.79 15.31
CA LEU A 54 -1.25 15.84 13.91
C LEU A 54 -1.88 14.51 13.46
N GLU A 55 -2.37 14.50 12.22
CA GLU A 55 -2.96 13.32 11.60
C GLU A 55 -1.97 12.14 11.59
N LYS A 56 -2.46 10.98 12.04
CA LYS A 56 -1.77 9.69 12.27
C LYS A 56 -0.90 9.60 13.51
N GLU A 57 -0.77 10.68 14.27
CA GLU A 57 -0.02 10.67 15.52
C GLU A 57 -0.85 10.13 16.68
N LEU A 58 -0.12 9.60 17.65
CA LEU A 58 -0.60 8.91 18.84
C LEU A 58 -0.06 9.60 20.08
N GLU A 59 -0.82 9.60 21.16
CA GLU A 59 -0.32 9.97 22.48
C GLU A 59 -0.81 8.99 23.53
N ILE A 60 0.10 8.56 24.41
CA ILE A 60 -0.24 7.72 25.56
C ILE A 60 -0.32 8.61 26.80
N ILE A 61 -1.46 8.58 27.47
CA ILE A 61 -1.69 9.25 28.74
C ILE A 61 -1.74 8.18 29.83
N ASN A 62 -0.83 8.28 30.81
CA ASN A 62 -0.70 7.29 31.86
C ASN A 62 -1.81 7.43 32.93
N VAL A 63 -1.90 6.40 33.77
CA VAL A 63 -2.83 6.37 34.90
C VAL A 63 -2.59 7.58 35.80
N ASP A 64 -3.69 8.26 36.14
CA ASP A 64 -3.72 9.45 36.97
C ASP A 64 -2.91 10.65 36.45
N GLU A 65 -2.57 10.70 35.15
CA GLU A 65 -2.01 11.91 34.52
C GLU A 65 -3.10 12.94 34.22
N ALA A 66 -2.80 14.19 34.56
CA ALA A 66 -3.73 15.27 34.50
C ALA A 66 -3.69 15.96 33.12
N HIS A 67 -4.76 15.85 32.33
CA HIS A 67 -4.71 16.29 30.94
C HIS A 67 -5.95 17.05 30.43
N ARG A 68 -5.77 17.82 29.35
CA ARG A 68 -6.79 18.59 28.64
C ARG A 68 -6.58 18.44 27.13
N ILE A 69 -7.66 18.33 26.37
CA ILE A 69 -7.62 18.21 24.91
C ILE A 69 -8.48 19.33 24.31
N TYR A 70 -7.98 20.06 23.32
CA TYR A 70 -8.76 21.13 22.68
C TYR A 70 -8.33 21.34 21.23
N SER A 71 -9.27 21.80 20.39
CA SER A 71 -8.97 22.14 19.00
C SER A 71 -9.92 23.22 18.49
N GLU A 72 -9.37 24.10 17.66
CA GLU A 72 -10.12 25.14 16.94
C GLU A 72 -10.63 24.63 15.56
N LYS A 73 -10.14 23.46 15.12
CA LYS A 73 -10.45 22.86 13.81
C LYS A 73 -11.23 21.55 13.98
N ASP A 74 -11.96 21.17 12.93
CA ASP A 74 -12.62 19.87 12.87
C ASP A 74 -11.57 18.74 12.92
N ASN A 75 -11.82 17.74 13.76
CA ASN A 75 -10.91 16.62 13.94
C ASN A 75 -11.69 15.31 14.11
N LYS A 76 -10.98 14.20 13.93
CA LYS A 76 -11.49 12.84 14.06
C LYS A 76 -10.48 12.05 14.89
N VAL A 77 -10.83 11.75 16.13
CA VAL A 77 -9.92 11.17 17.12
C VAL A 77 -10.54 9.90 17.70
N LEU A 78 -9.77 8.83 17.74
CA LEU A 78 -10.08 7.64 18.53
C LEU A 78 -9.46 7.80 19.93
N ILE A 79 -10.23 7.46 20.95
CA ILE A 79 -9.83 7.48 22.36
C ILE A 79 -9.98 6.06 22.88
N PHE A 80 -8.86 5.43 23.21
CA PHE A 80 -8.81 4.08 23.77
C PHE A 80 -8.55 4.18 25.27
N HIS A 81 -9.51 3.76 26.10
CA HIS A 81 -9.28 3.59 27.53
C HIS A 81 -9.12 2.11 27.83
N ILE A 82 -7.98 1.72 28.40
CA ILE A 82 -7.61 0.35 28.74
C ILE A 82 -7.57 0.20 30.27
N ASP A 83 -8.24 -0.82 30.79
CA ASP A 83 -8.27 -1.14 32.22
C ASP A 83 -6.89 -1.62 32.72
N PRO A 84 -6.18 -0.87 33.59
CA PRO A 84 -4.89 -1.30 34.12
C PRO A 84 -5.02 -2.59 34.97
N TYR A 85 -6.18 -2.86 35.58
CA TYR A 85 -6.39 -4.09 36.36
C TYR A 85 -6.38 -5.36 35.48
N PHE A 86 -6.70 -5.24 34.20
CA PHE A 86 -6.54 -6.35 33.26
C PHE A 86 -5.06 -6.73 33.12
N PHE A 87 -4.18 -5.73 33.00
CA PHE A 87 -2.74 -5.94 32.89
C PHE A 87 -2.08 -6.42 34.17
N GLU A 88 -2.62 -6.13 35.36
CA GLU A 88 -2.08 -6.64 36.63
C GLU A 88 -1.99 -8.18 36.67
N LYS A 89 -2.84 -8.89 35.92
CA LYS A 89 -2.81 -10.36 35.77
C LYS A 89 -1.50 -10.85 35.14
N TYR A 90 -0.93 -10.06 34.23
CA TYR A 90 0.25 -10.41 33.43
C TYR A 90 1.50 -9.71 33.92
N TYR A 91 1.35 -8.47 34.41
CA TYR A 91 2.42 -7.65 34.94
C TYR A 91 1.97 -6.95 36.23
N LYS A 92 2.32 -7.54 37.37
CA LYS A 92 1.87 -7.09 38.72
C LYS A 92 2.20 -5.62 39.05
N ASP A 93 3.18 -5.04 38.36
CA ASP A 93 3.71 -3.71 38.64
C ASP A 93 3.19 -2.64 37.66
N ILE A 94 2.16 -2.93 36.86
CA ILE A 94 1.69 -2.07 35.75
C ILE A 94 1.33 -0.64 36.19
N ASN A 95 0.74 -0.48 37.38
CA ASN A 95 0.37 0.84 37.93
C ASN A 95 1.58 1.75 38.23
N ASN A 96 2.82 1.24 38.15
CA ASN A 96 4.03 2.02 38.34
C ASN A 96 4.84 2.19 37.04
N ILE A 97 4.31 1.73 35.91
CA ILE A 97 4.93 1.92 34.59
C ILE A 97 4.37 3.19 33.97
N PHE A 98 5.27 3.98 33.40
CA PHE A 98 4.92 5.13 32.57
C PHE A 98 5.38 4.86 31.14
N PHE A 99 4.45 5.03 30.21
CA PHE A 99 4.68 4.95 28.77
C PHE A 99 4.75 6.37 28.20
N TYR A 100 5.63 6.57 27.21
CA TYR A 100 5.90 7.86 26.60
C TYR A 100 5.96 7.73 25.08
N THR A 101 5.36 8.70 24.40
CA THR A 101 5.38 8.88 22.95
C THR A 101 6.21 10.12 22.58
N ASN A 102 6.79 10.14 21.37
CA ASN A 102 7.41 11.34 20.81
C ASN A 102 6.38 12.13 20.05
N SER A 103 5.96 13.22 20.67
CA SER A 103 4.95 14.13 20.15
C SER A 103 5.48 15.56 20.01
N THR A 104 6.82 15.73 20.10
CA THR A 104 7.48 17.04 20.04
C THR A 104 8.40 17.21 18.85
N ASP A 105 8.91 16.12 18.27
CA ASP A 105 9.81 16.15 17.11
C ASP A 105 9.07 15.80 15.80
N ASP A 106 9.32 16.58 14.74
CA ASP A 106 8.74 16.33 13.41
C ASP A 106 9.12 14.92 12.89
N GLY A 107 8.11 14.11 12.56
CA GLY A 107 8.29 12.77 11.98
C GLY A 107 8.73 11.70 12.97
N ALA A 108 8.72 11.98 14.28
CA ALA A 108 9.22 11.04 15.28
C ALA A 108 8.37 9.78 15.49
N GLN A 109 7.14 9.77 14.96
CA GLN A 109 6.24 8.62 15.01
C GLN A 109 6.24 7.78 13.72
N GLU A 110 7.27 7.90 12.87
CA GLU A 110 7.42 7.11 11.64
C GLU A 110 8.15 5.75 11.84
N GLY A 111 8.55 5.42 13.07
CA GLY A 111 9.23 4.17 13.42
C GLY A 111 8.32 2.94 13.39
N GLU A 112 8.92 1.75 13.20
CA GLU A 112 8.20 0.46 13.18
C GLU A 112 7.40 0.22 14.46
N GLU A 113 7.90 0.71 15.61
CA GLU A 113 7.21 0.60 16.89
C GLU A 113 5.86 1.34 16.90
N TYR A 114 5.75 2.48 16.20
CA TYR A 114 4.47 3.19 16.09
C TYR A 114 3.53 2.52 15.09
N ASP A 115 4.06 1.93 14.02
CA ASP A 115 3.26 1.18 13.05
C ASP A 115 2.63 -0.07 13.67
N LEU A 116 3.39 -0.79 14.49
CA LEU A 116 2.86 -1.91 15.29
C LEU A 116 1.82 -1.42 16.31
N LEU A 117 2.05 -0.28 16.97
CA LEU A 117 1.08 0.30 17.90
C LEU A 117 -0.24 0.63 17.19
N ARG A 118 -0.19 1.32 16.03
CA ARG A 118 -1.37 1.60 15.19
C ARG A 118 -2.09 0.32 14.78
N THR A 119 -1.34 -0.73 14.43
CA THR A 119 -1.90 -2.04 14.08
C THR A 119 -2.67 -2.67 15.24
N PHE A 120 -2.13 -2.67 16.46
CA PHE A 120 -2.83 -3.19 17.63
C PHE A 120 -4.11 -2.41 17.92
N LEU A 121 -4.05 -1.07 17.88
CA LEU A 121 -5.22 -0.20 18.09
C LEU A 121 -6.30 -0.44 17.04
N ALA A 122 -5.92 -0.61 15.77
CA ALA A 122 -6.84 -0.91 14.69
C ALA A 122 -7.54 -2.26 14.90
N LYS A 123 -6.80 -3.31 15.29
CA LYS A 123 -7.38 -4.63 15.61
C LYS A 123 -8.36 -4.57 16.78
N LEU A 124 -8.03 -3.83 17.85
CA LEU A 124 -8.92 -3.61 18.99
C LEU A 124 -10.22 -2.93 18.57
N LEU A 125 -10.13 -1.89 17.73
CA LEU A 125 -11.31 -1.23 17.15
C LEU A 125 -12.15 -2.22 16.34
N CYS A 126 -11.51 -3.00 15.47
CA CYS A 126 -12.17 -4.01 14.65
C CYS A 126 -12.99 -5.00 15.48
N GLU A 127 -12.38 -5.63 16.50
CA GLU A 127 -13.07 -6.60 17.35
C GLU A 127 -14.21 -5.94 18.15
N CYS A 128 -14.00 -4.71 18.64
CA CYS A 128 -15.06 -3.97 19.36
C CYS A 128 -16.26 -3.61 18.48
N VAL A 129 -16.03 -3.31 17.21
CA VAL A 129 -17.08 -2.94 16.25
C VAL A 129 -17.78 -4.17 15.68
N GLN A 130 -17.03 -5.17 15.22
CA GLN A 130 -17.59 -6.30 14.48
C GLN A 130 -18.14 -7.41 15.36
N LYS A 131 -17.55 -7.61 16.55
CA LYS A 131 -17.98 -8.60 17.54
C LYS A 131 -18.24 -9.99 16.95
N ILE A 132 -17.27 -10.49 16.17
CA ILE A 132 -17.27 -11.86 15.64
C ILE A 132 -17.16 -12.86 16.81
N ASP A 133 -17.50 -14.13 16.60
CA ASP A 133 -17.34 -15.19 17.61
C ASP A 133 -15.95 -15.12 18.30
N ASP A 134 -15.95 -15.26 19.62
CA ASP A 134 -14.76 -15.15 20.51
C ASP A 134 -14.03 -13.78 20.48
N PHE A 135 -14.70 -12.68 20.08
CA PHE A 135 -14.09 -11.34 20.06
C PHE A 135 -13.52 -10.89 21.41
N ASP A 136 -14.13 -11.30 22.53
CA ASP A 136 -13.70 -11.00 23.89
C ASP A 136 -12.30 -11.58 24.16
N LYS A 137 -12.09 -12.86 23.83
CA LYS A 137 -10.79 -13.54 23.96
C LYS A 137 -9.73 -12.95 23.04
N GLU A 138 -10.14 -12.57 21.83
CA GLU A 138 -9.23 -11.97 20.86
C GLU A 138 -8.78 -10.57 21.34
N ILE A 139 -9.70 -9.76 21.88
CA ILE A 139 -9.38 -8.50 22.55
C ILE A 139 -8.38 -8.72 23.68
N GLU A 140 -8.60 -9.72 24.55
CA GLU A 140 -7.66 -10.04 25.62
C GLU A 140 -6.27 -10.40 25.07
N SER A 141 -6.20 -11.20 24.01
CA SER A 141 -4.93 -11.57 23.36
C SER A 141 -4.21 -10.35 22.80
N ILE A 142 -4.91 -9.51 22.04
CA ILE A 142 -4.33 -8.29 21.45
C ILE A 142 -3.84 -7.34 22.54
N LEU A 143 -4.59 -7.21 23.65
CA LEU A 143 -4.17 -6.37 24.77
C LEU A 143 -2.90 -6.88 25.45
N VAL A 144 -2.72 -8.20 25.57
CA VAL A 144 -1.48 -8.78 26.11
C VAL A 144 -0.30 -8.49 25.18
N ASP A 145 -0.47 -8.66 23.88
CA ASP A 145 0.58 -8.33 22.89
C ASP A 145 0.90 -6.83 22.89
N LEU A 146 -0.13 -5.99 22.95
CA LEU A 146 0.00 -4.54 23.10
C LEU A 146 0.78 -4.18 24.37
N LEU A 147 0.48 -4.81 25.51
CA LEU A 147 1.22 -4.58 26.75
C LEU A 147 2.72 -4.86 26.59
N TYR A 148 3.08 -6.00 26.01
CA TYR A 148 4.48 -6.33 25.76
C TYR A 148 5.14 -5.32 24.80
N HIS A 149 4.42 -4.89 23.78
CA HIS A 149 4.89 -3.88 22.84
C HIS A 149 5.16 -2.53 23.52
N LEU A 150 4.22 -2.08 24.36
CA LEU A 150 4.35 -0.86 25.16
C LEU A 150 5.55 -0.93 26.12
N ILE A 151 5.73 -2.06 26.81
CA ILE A 151 6.87 -2.27 27.72
C ILE A 151 8.22 -2.22 26.99
N ASN A 152 8.29 -2.80 25.79
CA ASN A 152 9.56 -2.92 25.06
C ASN A 152 9.95 -1.64 24.32
N ASN A 153 8.98 -0.84 23.87
CA ASN A 153 9.23 0.26 22.94
C ASN A 153 8.86 1.64 23.49
N PHE A 154 7.85 1.72 24.36
CA PHE A 154 7.27 2.98 24.84
C PHE A 154 7.54 3.23 26.31
N HIS A 155 8.23 2.34 27.01
CA HIS A 155 8.58 2.56 28.40
C HIS A 155 9.47 3.81 28.53
N TYR A 156 9.16 4.71 29.49
CA TYR A 156 9.88 5.97 29.76
C TYR A 156 11.41 5.89 29.63
N LEU A 157 11.96 4.79 30.13
CA LEU A 157 13.40 4.57 30.24
C LEU A 157 14.08 4.22 28.91
N THR A 158 13.31 3.81 27.91
CA THR A 158 13.79 3.47 26.57
C THR A 158 13.81 4.68 25.62
N TYR A 159 13.17 5.77 26.03
CA TYR A 159 12.79 6.86 25.14
C TYR A 159 13.88 7.95 24.99
N GLU A 160 14.68 8.24 26.02
CA GLU A 160 15.64 9.35 25.90
C GLU A 160 16.97 9.01 25.19
N LYS A 161 17.46 7.76 25.13
CA LYS A 161 18.73 7.42 24.43
C LYS A 161 18.82 5.95 23.98
N GLU A 162 19.04 5.71 22.68
CA GLU A 162 19.29 4.37 22.08
C GLU A 162 20.43 3.59 22.77
N GLU A 163 21.44 4.28 23.32
CA GLU A 163 22.57 3.66 24.04
C GLU A 163 22.16 2.91 25.32
N LEU A 164 20.97 3.18 25.88
CA LEU A 164 20.47 2.51 27.08
C LEU A 164 19.70 1.22 26.77
N LYS A 165 19.26 1.00 25.52
CA LYS A 165 18.58 -0.24 25.08
C LYS A 165 19.46 -1.48 25.29
N GLU A 166 20.77 -1.34 25.16
CA GLU A 166 21.73 -2.45 25.36
C GLU A 166 22.05 -2.76 26.83
N LYS A 167 21.56 -1.95 27.80
CA LYS A 167 21.90 -2.07 29.23
C LYS A 167 20.67 -2.32 30.09
N THR A 168 20.08 -3.50 29.94
CA THR A 168 18.89 -3.99 30.64
C THR A 168 18.94 -3.80 32.17
N GLU A 169 20.12 -3.91 32.80
CA GLU A 169 20.30 -3.68 34.24
C GLU A 169 20.17 -2.21 34.65
N GLN A 170 20.59 -1.26 33.81
CA GLN A 170 20.45 0.17 34.08
C GLN A 170 18.99 0.62 33.95
N LEU A 171 18.28 0.11 32.95
CA LEU A 171 16.84 0.33 32.79
C LEU A 171 16.06 -0.19 34.00
N ALA A 172 16.28 -1.43 34.41
CA ALA A 172 15.63 -1.98 35.61
C ALA A 172 15.92 -1.15 36.88
N ARG A 173 17.09 -0.51 36.96
CA ARG A 173 17.47 0.36 38.06
C ARG A 173 16.71 1.68 38.06
N TYR A 174 16.59 2.36 36.91
CA TYR A 174 15.82 3.60 36.83
C TYR A 174 14.36 3.36 37.19
N HIS A 175 13.76 2.25 36.75
CA HIS A 175 12.39 1.89 37.11
C HIS A 175 12.23 1.78 38.64
N ARG A 176 13.16 1.11 39.33
CA ARG A 176 13.14 1.04 40.80
C ARG A 176 13.28 2.40 41.46
N ILE A 177 14.11 3.29 40.90
CA ILE A 177 14.31 4.65 41.43
C ILE A 177 13.04 5.49 41.27
N SER A 178 12.45 5.55 40.06
CA SER A 178 11.21 6.29 39.80
C SER A 178 10.05 5.73 40.64
N LYS A 179 9.91 4.40 40.69
CA LYS A 179 8.92 3.73 41.56
C LYS A 179 9.12 4.09 43.03
N TYR A 180 10.36 4.16 43.50
CA TYR A 180 10.64 4.55 44.87
C TYR A 180 10.25 6.01 45.15
N ILE A 181 10.57 6.93 44.23
CA ILE A 181 10.19 8.33 44.35
C ILE A 181 8.66 8.47 44.38
N PHE A 182 7.97 7.86 43.42
CA PHE A 182 6.51 7.93 43.34
C PHE A 182 5.81 7.31 44.56
N ASN A 183 6.31 6.19 45.09
CA ASN A 183 5.69 5.57 46.27
C ASN A 183 6.06 6.22 47.60
N ASN A 184 6.96 7.22 47.62
CA ASN A 184 7.46 7.83 48.85
C ASN A 184 7.60 9.37 48.73
N TYR A 185 6.96 10.02 47.74
CA TYR A 185 7.11 11.46 47.52
C TYR A 185 6.60 12.27 48.70
N ASP A 186 5.57 11.77 49.39
CA ASP A 186 4.92 12.35 50.57
C ASP A 186 5.83 12.42 51.80
N SER A 187 6.97 11.72 51.75
CA SER A 187 7.92 11.57 52.84
C SER A 187 9.24 12.31 52.56
N ASN A 188 10.04 12.54 53.61
CA ASN A 188 11.39 13.11 53.46
C ASN A 188 12.36 12.05 52.91
N ILE A 189 12.36 11.86 51.59
CA ILE A 189 13.31 10.99 50.90
C ILE A 189 14.59 11.72 50.52
N THR A 190 15.73 11.03 50.63
CA THR A 190 17.05 11.57 50.27
C THR A 190 17.74 10.73 49.19
N LEU A 191 18.58 11.39 48.39
CA LEU A 191 19.40 10.71 47.38
C LEU A 191 20.31 9.65 48.01
N GLN A 192 20.82 9.89 49.22
CA GLN A 192 21.68 8.96 49.95
C GLN A 192 20.97 7.65 50.30
N GLU A 193 19.69 7.72 50.67
CA GLU A 193 18.89 6.52 50.99
C GLU A 193 18.66 5.66 49.76
N ILE A 194 18.34 6.27 48.63
CA ILE A 194 18.14 5.56 47.36
C ILE A 194 19.47 4.97 46.87
N ALA A 195 20.56 5.74 46.92
CA ALA A 195 21.89 5.27 46.56
C ALA A 195 22.30 4.05 47.40
N LYS A 196 22.00 4.05 48.71
CA LYS A 196 22.26 2.90 49.58
C LYS A 196 21.41 1.68 49.22
N LYS A 197 20.14 1.87 48.87
CA LYS A 197 19.23 0.78 48.45
C LYS A 197 19.66 0.14 47.12
N GLU A 198 20.19 0.95 46.20
CA GLU A 198 20.65 0.51 44.88
C GLU A 198 22.15 0.12 44.85
N PHE A 199 22.83 0.11 46.01
CA PHE A 199 24.26 -0.20 46.13
C PHE A 199 25.17 0.72 45.28
N LEU A 200 24.82 2.00 45.18
CA LEU A 200 25.53 3.02 44.41
C LEU A 200 26.14 4.12 45.28
N SER A 201 27.10 4.85 44.70
CA SER A 201 27.52 6.13 45.28
C SER A 201 26.48 7.22 44.99
N PRO A 202 26.20 8.14 45.93
CA PRO A 202 25.28 9.26 45.70
C PRO A 202 25.68 10.15 44.53
N HIS A 203 27.00 10.29 44.28
CA HIS A 203 27.50 11.09 43.16
C HIS A 203 27.15 10.47 41.80
N TYR A 204 27.36 9.16 41.66
CA TYR A 204 26.98 8.43 40.46
C TYR A 204 25.46 8.48 40.27
N LEU A 205 24.67 8.17 41.30
CA LEU A 205 23.21 8.22 41.20
C LEU A 205 22.68 9.62 40.83
N SER A 206 23.27 10.69 41.37
CA SER A 206 22.89 12.07 41.00
C SER A 206 23.14 12.36 39.52
N HIS A 207 24.26 11.88 38.99
CA HIS A 207 24.61 12.05 37.58
C HIS A 207 23.65 11.25 36.70
N GLU A 208 23.40 9.99 37.04
CA GLU A 208 22.51 9.10 36.28
C GLU A 208 21.07 9.63 36.25
N ILE A 209 20.51 10.09 37.37
CA ILE A 209 19.15 10.67 37.40
C ILE A 209 19.09 11.90 36.50
N LYS A 210 20.07 12.80 36.61
CA LYS A 210 20.10 14.01 35.76
C LYS A 210 20.30 13.68 34.29
N TYR A 211 21.07 12.64 34.00
CA TYR A 211 21.34 12.18 32.65
C TYR A 211 20.12 11.55 31.96
N ALA A 212 19.29 10.84 32.73
CA ALA A 212 18.15 10.06 32.23
C ALA A 212 16.80 10.78 32.33
N THR A 213 16.72 11.88 33.10
CA THR A 213 15.44 12.60 33.31
C THR A 213 15.55 14.09 32.99
N GLY A 214 16.75 14.61 32.73
CA GLY A 214 17.03 16.05 32.65
C GLY A 214 16.97 16.81 33.99
N TYR A 215 16.36 16.23 35.02
CA TYR A 215 16.13 16.85 36.33
C TYR A 215 17.13 16.40 37.40
N SER A 216 17.44 17.28 38.36
CA SER A 216 18.12 16.80 39.57
C SER A 216 17.16 15.95 40.41
N PHE A 217 17.68 15.07 41.28
CA PHE A 217 16.85 14.28 42.19
C PHE A 217 15.85 15.15 42.98
N THR A 218 16.30 16.31 43.48
CA THR A 218 15.44 17.22 44.22
C THR A 218 14.34 17.82 43.35
N ASP A 219 14.66 18.15 42.10
CA ASP A 219 13.69 18.69 41.15
C ASP A 219 12.66 17.63 40.77
N LEU A 220 13.10 16.39 40.54
CA LEU A 220 12.24 15.26 40.22
C LEU A 220 11.24 14.97 41.35
N VAL A 221 11.70 14.90 42.60
CA VAL A 221 10.81 14.74 43.76
C VAL A 221 9.83 15.90 43.86
N ASN A 222 10.30 17.15 43.70
CA ASN A 222 9.41 18.31 43.80
C ASN A 222 8.41 18.40 42.65
N LEU A 223 8.77 17.94 41.45
CA LEU A 223 7.88 17.86 40.30
C LEU A 223 6.74 16.87 40.59
N THR A 224 7.06 15.64 41.01
CA THR A 224 6.06 14.64 41.41
C THR A 224 5.13 15.18 42.49
N ARG A 225 5.66 15.85 43.52
CA ARG A 225 4.82 16.47 44.57
C ARG A 225 3.90 17.57 44.04
N VAL A 226 4.36 18.34 43.05
CA VAL A 226 3.56 19.39 42.42
C VAL A 226 2.45 18.77 41.59
N GLU A 227 2.73 17.75 40.78
CA GLU A 227 1.73 16.99 40.00
C GLU A 227 0.67 16.35 40.91
N GLU A 228 1.09 15.70 42.00
CA GLU A 228 0.17 15.13 42.99
C GLU A 228 -0.67 16.21 43.70
N SER A 229 -0.09 17.41 43.90
CA SER A 229 -0.83 18.53 44.47
C SER A 229 -1.93 19.04 43.54
N VAL A 230 -1.77 18.93 42.21
CA VAL A 230 -2.80 19.30 41.22
C VAL A 230 -4.07 18.48 41.48
N LYS A 231 -3.93 17.18 41.72
CA LYS A 231 -5.06 16.26 42.03
C LYS A 231 -5.83 16.74 43.27
N LEU A 232 -5.12 16.95 44.39
CA LEU A 232 -5.74 17.43 45.63
C LEU A 232 -6.32 18.85 45.50
N LEU A 233 -5.72 19.72 44.70
CA LEU A 233 -6.20 21.08 44.49
C LEU A 233 -7.59 21.12 43.83
N LEU A 234 -7.90 20.09 43.05
CA LEU A 234 -9.06 20.05 42.18
C LEU A 234 -10.14 19.10 42.69
N ASP A 235 -9.76 18.02 43.36
CA ASP A 235 -10.65 16.95 43.83
C ASP A 235 -10.99 17.04 45.33
N SER A 236 -10.40 18.01 46.06
CA SER A 236 -10.65 18.19 47.50
C SER A 236 -10.95 19.65 47.91
N ASP A 237 -11.41 19.81 49.14
CA ASP A 237 -11.57 21.10 49.83
C ASP A 237 -10.42 21.41 50.80
N LEU A 238 -9.35 20.61 50.79
CA LEU A 238 -8.18 20.80 51.66
C LEU A 238 -7.59 22.21 51.50
N SER A 239 -7.08 22.80 52.57
CA SER A 239 -6.38 24.08 52.44
C SER A 239 -5.06 23.89 51.68
N ILE A 240 -4.48 24.97 51.13
CA ILE A 240 -3.16 24.88 50.48
C ILE A 240 -2.08 24.43 51.50
N SER A 241 -2.32 24.66 52.80
CA SER A 241 -1.46 24.14 53.87
C SER A 241 -1.56 22.63 53.96
N ASP A 242 -2.78 22.10 54.10
CA ASP A 242 -2.99 20.67 54.24
C ASP A 242 -2.50 19.91 53.00
N ILE A 243 -2.71 20.46 51.80
CA ILE A 243 -2.17 19.89 50.56
C ILE A 243 -0.64 19.88 50.56
N SER A 244 -0.01 20.97 51.00
CA SER A 244 1.45 21.02 51.11
C SER A 244 1.97 19.93 52.04
N ASP A 245 1.26 19.67 53.13
CA ASP A 245 1.64 18.65 54.11
C ASP A 245 1.41 17.24 53.55
N GLU A 246 0.26 16.98 52.91
CA GLU A 246 -0.08 15.69 52.29
C GLU A 246 0.89 15.29 51.16
N VAL A 247 1.30 16.24 50.31
CA VAL A 247 2.27 15.94 49.25
C VAL A 247 3.73 16.02 49.72
N GLY A 248 3.99 16.15 51.02
CA GLY A 248 5.35 16.06 51.58
C GLY A 248 6.23 17.31 51.44
N PHE A 249 5.67 18.48 51.16
CA PHE A 249 6.41 19.75 51.21
C PHE A 249 6.57 20.24 52.64
N SER A 250 7.81 20.52 53.06
CA SER A 250 8.13 21.00 54.41
C SER A 250 7.49 22.35 54.80
N HIS A 251 7.05 23.14 53.81
CA HIS A 251 6.30 24.37 54.03
C HIS A 251 5.59 24.79 52.74
N VAL A 252 4.38 25.34 52.89
CA VAL A 252 3.56 25.95 51.82
C VAL A 252 4.33 26.89 50.89
N ARG A 253 5.36 27.59 51.38
CA ARG A 253 6.19 28.49 50.56
C ARG A 253 6.92 27.71 49.45
N TYR A 254 7.38 26.49 49.74
CA TYR A 254 8.08 25.64 48.77
C TYR A 254 7.12 25.08 47.73
N LEU A 255 5.93 24.61 48.13
CA LEU A 255 4.87 24.24 47.19
C LEU A 255 4.55 25.41 46.25
N ASN A 256 4.29 26.61 46.78
CA ASN A 256 4.00 27.79 45.94
C ASN A 256 5.13 28.12 44.97
N LYS A 257 6.39 28.03 45.41
CA LYS A 257 7.55 28.30 44.56
C LYS A 257 7.65 27.29 43.44
N ASN A 258 7.63 26.00 43.75
CA ASN A 258 7.77 24.95 42.75
C ASN A 258 6.56 24.90 41.81
N PHE A 259 5.33 24.98 42.34
CA PHE A 259 4.12 25.05 41.51
C PHE A 259 4.17 26.23 40.55
N LYS A 260 4.61 27.41 40.99
CA LYS A 260 4.77 28.57 40.10
C LYS A 260 5.87 28.40 39.07
N ASN A 261 6.95 27.70 39.41
CA ASN A 261 8.02 27.39 38.46
C ASN A 261 7.51 26.50 37.32
N TYR A 262 6.70 25.48 37.64
CA TYR A 262 6.23 24.49 36.68
C TYR A 262 4.95 24.93 35.93
N TYR A 263 3.96 25.48 36.64
CA TYR A 263 2.64 25.83 36.09
C TYR A 263 2.43 27.34 35.87
N GLY A 264 3.44 28.17 36.11
CA GLY A 264 3.40 29.63 35.90
C GLY A 264 2.48 30.43 36.85
N CYS A 265 1.74 29.76 37.74
CA CYS A 265 0.78 30.36 38.67
C CYS A 265 0.87 29.73 40.07
N THR A 266 0.19 30.29 41.08
CA THR A 266 0.16 29.68 42.43
C THR A 266 -0.90 28.58 42.52
N PRO A 267 -0.76 27.59 43.43
CA PRO A 267 -1.79 26.56 43.70
C PRO A 267 -3.19 27.15 43.91
N LEU A 268 -3.29 28.26 44.63
CA LEU A 268 -4.57 28.94 44.88
C LEU A 268 -5.16 29.56 43.61
N GLN A 269 -4.32 30.17 42.77
CA GLN A 269 -4.76 30.72 41.48
C GLN A 269 -5.21 29.60 40.54
N PHE A 270 -4.46 28.51 40.49
CA PHE A 270 -4.79 27.32 39.72
C PHE A 270 -6.13 26.71 40.16
N ARG A 271 -6.33 26.50 41.47
CA ARG A 271 -7.60 26.03 42.03
C ARG A 271 -8.76 26.95 41.64
N LYS A 272 -8.61 28.27 41.79
CA LYS A 272 -9.68 29.23 41.46
C LYS A 272 -10.04 29.21 39.98
N LYS A 273 -9.06 28.98 39.09
CA LYS A 273 -9.28 28.91 37.65
C LYS A 273 -9.98 27.61 37.23
N ASN A 274 -9.67 26.49 37.89
CA ASN A 274 -10.00 25.15 37.41
C ASN A 274 -10.99 24.35 38.28
N LYS A 275 -11.44 24.89 39.42
CA LYS A 275 -12.46 24.28 40.29
C LYS A 275 -13.87 24.70 39.82
N LEU A 276 -14.37 23.97 38.84
CA LEU A 276 -15.72 24.11 38.26
C LEU A 276 -16.64 23.03 38.83
N THR A 277 -17.95 23.30 38.94
CA THR A 277 -18.96 22.30 39.27
C THR A 277 -19.19 21.33 38.10
N ASP A 278 -19.71 20.11 38.35
CA ASP A 278 -20.00 19.12 37.28
C ASP A 278 -20.83 19.74 36.15
N LYS A 279 -21.85 20.53 36.52
CA LYS A 279 -22.74 21.22 35.58
C LYS A 279 -22.02 22.29 34.74
N GLU A 280 -21.05 23.00 35.31
CA GLU A 280 -20.26 23.99 34.59
C GLU A 280 -19.25 23.31 33.66
N LEU A 281 -18.67 22.19 34.09
CA LEU A 281 -17.71 21.42 33.32
C LEU A 281 -18.39 20.76 32.12
N GLU A 282 -19.59 20.23 32.30
CA GLU A 282 -20.41 19.65 31.22
C GLU A 282 -20.90 20.70 30.22
N ASN A 283 -21.08 21.95 30.65
CA ASN A 283 -21.36 23.07 29.74
C ASN A 283 -20.14 23.53 28.92
N ILE A 284 -18.92 23.28 29.42
CA ILE A 284 -17.66 23.64 28.73
C ILE A 284 -17.20 22.49 27.84
N LYS A 285 -17.45 21.23 28.23
CA LYS A 285 -17.14 20.04 27.45
C LYS A 285 -17.89 20.10 26.12
N SER A 286 -17.14 20.22 25.04
CA SER A 286 -17.64 20.28 23.67
C SER A 286 -17.00 19.18 22.85
N ILE A 287 -17.65 18.01 22.89
CA ILE A 287 -17.23 16.79 22.20
C ILE A 287 -18.43 16.24 21.44
N GLU A 288 -18.27 16.01 20.15
CA GLU A 288 -19.26 15.34 19.32
C GLU A 288 -18.84 13.87 19.17
N ILE A 289 -19.62 12.96 19.76
CA ILE A 289 -19.39 11.51 19.60
C ILE A 289 -19.90 11.08 18.23
N LEU A 290 -19.01 10.44 17.47
CA LEU A 290 -19.24 9.92 16.14
C LEU A 290 -19.53 8.41 16.20
N LYS A 291 -20.02 7.82 15.11
CA LYS A 291 -20.26 6.38 15.06
C LYS A 291 -18.94 5.64 14.98
N LEU A 292 -18.69 4.75 15.94
CA LEU A 292 -17.42 4.03 16.06
C LEU A 292 -17.09 3.22 14.80
N GLU A 293 -18.10 2.68 14.11
CA GLU A 293 -17.90 1.91 12.87
C GLU A 293 -17.25 2.73 11.74
N ASP A 294 -17.52 4.03 11.68
CA ASP A 294 -17.01 4.91 10.63
C ASP A 294 -15.48 5.10 10.74
N ALA A 295 -14.92 4.90 11.94
CA ALA A 295 -13.48 4.99 12.17
C ALA A 295 -12.69 3.87 11.47
N LEU A 296 -13.32 2.71 11.20
CA LEU A 296 -12.68 1.60 10.48
C LEU A 296 -12.25 1.98 9.06
N GLU A 297 -12.91 2.96 8.44
CA GLU A 297 -12.54 3.43 7.10
C GLU A 297 -11.14 4.05 7.06
N TYR A 298 -10.70 4.64 8.17
CA TYR A 298 -9.38 5.27 8.28
C TYR A 298 -8.28 4.25 8.57
N LEU A 299 -8.64 3.08 9.10
CA LEU A 299 -7.70 2.04 9.55
C LEU A 299 -7.67 0.81 8.65
N SER A 300 -8.18 0.94 7.41
CA SER A 300 -8.22 -0.17 6.46
C SER A 300 -6.83 -0.70 6.11
N TYR A 301 -5.81 0.16 6.20
CA TYR A 301 -4.42 -0.18 5.93
C TYR A 301 -3.84 -1.09 7.03
N GLU A 302 -4.00 -0.70 8.28
CA GLU A 302 -3.54 -1.43 9.47
C GLU A 302 -4.28 -2.78 9.64
N LEU A 303 -5.49 -2.90 9.07
CA LEU A 303 -6.33 -4.09 9.13
C LEU A 303 -6.19 -5.03 7.93
N GLU A 304 -5.32 -4.71 6.95
CA GLU A 304 -5.26 -5.43 5.67
C GLU A 304 -4.97 -6.93 5.81
N ASP A 305 -4.05 -7.28 6.70
CA ASP A 305 -3.64 -8.68 6.98
C ASP A 305 -4.33 -9.26 8.23
N TYR A 306 -5.34 -8.58 8.80
CA TYR A 306 -6.07 -9.11 9.95
C TYR A 306 -7.19 -10.05 9.51
N GLU A 307 -7.02 -11.36 9.75
CA GLU A 307 -7.94 -12.41 9.28
C GLU A 307 -9.38 -12.22 9.76
N ARG A 308 -9.56 -11.62 10.95
CA ARG A 308 -10.86 -11.35 11.56
C ARG A 308 -11.50 -10.03 11.12
N PHE A 309 -10.82 -9.22 10.31
CA PHE A 309 -11.42 -8.01 9.75
C PHE A 309 -12.42 -8.36 8.64
N ASN A 310 -13.70 -8.31 8.97
CA ASN A 310 -14.79 -8.49 8.02
C ASN A 310 -15.05 -7.19 7.24
N TYR A 311 -14.60 -7.16 5.99
CA TYR A 311 -14.91 -6.11 5.00
C TYR A 311 -16.42 -5.94 4.65
N GLU A 312 -17.34 -6.51 5.43
CA GLU A 312 -18.78 -6.56 5.13
C GLU A 312 -19.44 -5.18 4.97
N ASN A 313 -18.89 -4.13 5.58
CA ASN A 313 -19.43 -2.77 5.46
C ASN A 313 -19.12 -2.06 4.12
N LYS A 314 -18.44 -2.70 3.15
CA LYS A 314 -18.31 -2.19 1.76
C LYS A 314 -18.34 -3.32 0.71
N LEU A 315 -19.33 -4.22 0.77
CA LEU A 315 -19.60 -5.12 -0.36
C LEU A 315 -19.96 -4.29 -1.61
N TRP A 316 -19.14 -4.39 -2.66
CA TRP A 316 -19.51 -3.86 -3.97
C TRP A 316 -20.56 -4.78 -4.59
N LYS A 317 -21.82 -4.37 -4.52
CA LYS A 317 -22.94 -5.10 -5.12
C LYS A 317 -23.03 -4.74 -6.59
N ILE A 318 -22.78 -5.70 -7.47
CA ILE A 318 -22.92 -5.57 -8.91
C ILE A 318 -24.18 -6.33 -9.30
N HIS A 319 -25.15 -5.62 -9.88
CA HIS A 319 -26.38 -6.20 -10.41
C HIS A 319 -26.26 -6.32 -11.93
N ILE A 320 -26.50 -7.52 -12.46
CA ILE A 320 -26.29 -7.85 -13.87
C ILE A 320 -27.56 -8.52 -14.40
N ASP A 321 -28.21 -7.89 -15.37
CA ASP A 321 -29.32 -8.48 -16.12
C ASP A 321 -28.81 -9.06 -17.44
N MET A 322 -28.78 -10.38 -17.58
CA MET A 322 -28.26 -11.06 -18.78
C MET A 322 -29.12 -10.90 -20.04
N ASP A 323 -30.37 -10.44 -19.94
CA ASP A 323 -31.20 -10.12 -21.12
C ASP A 323 -30.89 -8.71 -21.67
N SER A 324 -30.17 -7.88 -20.92
CA SER A 324 -29.72 -6.56 -21.38
C SER A 324 -28.54 -6.67 -22.36
N THR A 325 -28.45 -5.70 -23.28
CA THR A 325 -27.30 -5.48 -24.16
C THR A 325 -27.07 -3.97 -24.24
N LEU A 326 -25.87 -3.51 -23.89
CA LEU A 326 -25.46 -2.11 -23.98
C LEU A 326 -24.92 -1.77 -25.37
N SER A 327 -23.94 -2.53 -25.85
CA SER A 327 -23.24 -2.29 -27.13
C SER A 327 -22.44 -3.52 -27.58
N VAL A 328 -21.79 -3.43 -28.74
CA VAL A 328 -20.80 -4.41 -29.22
C VAL A 328 -19.45 -4.12 -28.57
N PHE A 329 -18.73 -5.16 -28.17
CA PHE A 329 -17.36 -5.06 -27.66
C PHE A 329 -16.37 -5.12 -28.83
N GLU A 330 -15.75 -3.99 -29.16
CA GLU A 330 -14.69 -3.90 -30.15
C GLU A 330 -13.39 -4.48 -29.58
N LYS A 331 -12.87 -5.54 -30.22
CA LYS A 331 -11.70 -6.29 -29.74
C LYS A 331 -10.40 -5.75 -30.33
N ASP A 332 -10.21 -4.44 -30.26
CA ASP A 332 -9.05 -3.78 -30.89
C ASP A 332 -7.73 -4.10 -30.19
N TYR A 333 -7.78 -4.55 -28.94
CA TYR A 333 -6.61 -4.97 -28.18
C TYR A 333 -5.84 -6.13 -28.83
N SER A 334 -6.52 -7.01 -29.58
CA SER A 334 -5.89 -8.11 -30.31
C SER A 334 -5.61 -7.75 -31.78
N ASN A 335 -5.55 -6.45 -32.12
CA ASN A 335 -5.29 -6.04 -33.48
C ASN A 335 -3.81 -6.14 -33.85
N ILE A 336 -2.90 -5.62 -33.01
CA ILE A 336 -1.46 -5.55 -33.31
C ILE A 336 -0.64 -6.01 -32.11
N ILE A 337 0.35 -6.88 -32.35
CA ILE A 337 1.43 -7.21 -31.40
C ILE A 337 2.78 -6.76 -31.98
N ASN A 338 3.67 -6.24 -31.14
CA ASN A 338 5.01 -5.79 -31.56
C ASN A 338 6.05 -6.90 -31.37
N LEU A 339 6.93 -7.12 -32.36
CA LEU A 339 7.96 -8.17 -32.34
C LEU A 339 9.40 -7.63 -32.31
N ASP A 340 9.59 -6.31 -32.25
CA ASP A 340 10.90 -5.63 -32.36
C ASP A 340 11.62 -6.03 -33.66
N ASP A 341 12.88 -6.45 -33.61
CA ASP A 341 13.71 -6.71 -34.79
C ASP A 341 13.20 -7.93 -35.58
N ALA A 342 12.97 -7.77 -36.88
CA ALA A 342 12.60 -8.89 -37.74
C ALA A 342 13.62 -10.04 -37.70
N PHE A 343 14.90 -9.74 -37.40
CA PHE A 343 15.93 -10.75 -37.23
C PHE A 343 15.65 -11.70 -36.06
N ASP A 344 15.01 -11.22 -34.98
CA ASP A 344 14.76 -12.00 -33.77
C ASP A 344 13.79 -13.17 -34.02
N LEU A 345 12.95 -13.07 -35.06
CA LEU A 345 12.05 -14.15 -35.49
C LEU A 345 12.74 -15.25 -36.32
N LEU A 346 14.05 -15.14 -36.54
CA LEU A 346 14.84 -16.25 -37.08
C LEU A 346 15.26 -17.24 -35.98
N LEU A 347 15.16 -16.85 -34.71
CA LEU A 347 15.45 -17.70 -33.56
C LEU A 347 14.25 -18.60 -33.27
N GLU A 348 14.47 -19.91 -33.13
CA GLU A 348 13.39 -20.89 -32.95
C GLU A 348 12.64 -20.67 -31.63
N ASP A 349 13.35 -20.38 -30.54
CA ASP A 349 12.72 -20.11 -29.23
C ASP A 349 11.70 -18.95 -29.30
N ASN A 350 11.97 -17.91 -30.09
CA ASN A 350 11.05 -16.78 -30.28
C ASN A 350 9.84 -17.14 -31.15
N LYS A 351 10.03 -18.05 -32.11
CA LYS A 351 8.92 -18.58 -32.92
C LYS A 351 7.98 -19.42 -32.06
N ASP A 352 8.53 -20.32 -31.24
CA ASP A 352 7.75 -21.15 -30.32
C ASP A 352 6.90 -20.26 -29.39
N ILE A 353 7.49 -19.20 -28.82
CA ILE A 353 6.78 -18.23 -27.99
C ILE A 353 5.65 -17.54 -28.78
N LEU A 354 5.91 -17.11 -30.01
CA LEU A 354 4.92 -16.40 -30.81
C LEU A 354 3.78 -17.31 -31.27
N GLU A 355 4.06 -18.58 -31.57
CA GLU A 355 3.04 -19.60 -31.88
C GLU A 355 2.10 -19.78 -30.67
N GLU A 356 2.65 -19.93 -29.46
CA GLU A 356 1.84 -19.99 -28.23
C GLU A 356 0.99 -18.73 -27.98
N ILE A 357 1.57 -17.54 -28.23
CA ILE A 357 0.85 -16.27 -28.14
C ILE A 357 -0.32 -16.27 -29.12
N GLN A 358 -0.10 -16.71 -30.35
CA GLN A 358 -1.09 -16.64 -31.41
C GLN A 358 -2.23 -17.66 -31.23
N ASP A 359 -1.91 -18.85 -30.72
CA ASP A 359 -2.87 -19.90 -30.38
C ASP A 359 -3.84 -19.49 -29.27
N GLU A 360 -3.41 -18.63 -28.32
CA GLU A 360 -4.24 -18.24 -27.18
C GLU A 360 -4.85 -16.84 -27.30
N LEU A 361 -4.16 -15.90 -27.94
CA LEU A 361 -4.51 -14.47 -27.94
C LEU A 361 -5.02 -13.95 -29.30
N HIS A 362 -4.74 -14.67 -30.39
CA HIS A 362 -5.27 -14.43 -31.74
C HIS A 362 -5.10 -12.99 -32.25
N PHE A 363 -3.86 -12.52 -32.30
CA PHE A 363 -3.54 -11.22 -32.87
C PHE A 363 -3.75 -11.21 -34.38
N LYS A 364 -4.20 -10.08 -34.95
CA LYS A 364 -4.41 -9.93 -36.40
C LYS A 364 -3.13 -9.57 -37.15
N TYR A 365 -2.30 -8.72 -36.54
CA TYR A 365 -1.09 -8.19 -37.15
C TYR A 365 0.11 -8.25 -36.21
N ALA A 366 1.29 -8.46 -36.79
CA ALA A 366 2.60 -8.38 -36.15
C ALA A 366 3.38 -7.18 -36.70
N ARG A 367 3.83 -6.28 -35.83
CA ARG A 367 4.68 -5.14 -36.20
C ARG A 367 6.16 -5.52 -36.12
N LEU A 368 6.88 -5.33 -37.23
CA LEU A 368 8.27 -5.71 -37.43
C LEU A 368 9.16 -4.47 -37.68
N GLU A 369 10.21 -4.33 -36.89
CA GLU A 369 11.30 -3.37 -37.09
C GLU A 369 12.42 -3.98 -37.94
N ASN A 370 13.25 -3.13 -38.54
CA ASN A 370 14.52 -3.49 -39.17
C ASN A 370 14.43 -4.52 -40.32
N MET A 371 13.26 -4.68 -40.94
CA MET A 371 13.10 -5.58 -42.11
C MET A 371 14.05 -5.21 -43.27
N PHE A 372 14.34 -3.92 -43.44
CA PHE A 372 15.20 -3.39 -44.50
C PHE A 372 16.59 -2.96 -43.99
N ASN A 373 17.16 -3.74 -43.08
CA ASN A 373 18.50 -3.51 -42.53
C ASN A 373 19.53 -4.56 -42.97
N SER A 374 20.80 -4.30 -42.63
CA SER A 374 21.94 -5.13 -43.07
C SER A 374 21.86 -6.55 -42.53
N ASP A 375 21.37 -6.73 -41.30
CA ASP A 375 21.19 -8.05 -40.69
C ASP A 375 20.13 -8.89 -41.40
N MET A 376 19.16 -8.25 -42.04
CA MET A 376 18.16 -8.89 -42.90
C MET A 376 18.61 -9.06 -44.35
N GLY A 377 19.85 -8.70 -44.68
CA GLY A 377 20.43 -8.87 -46.02
C GLY A 377 20.25 -7.68 -46.96
N VAL A 378 19.90 -6.51 -46.42
CA VAL A 378 19.71 -5.26 -47.16
C VAL A 378 20.81 -4.26 -46.81
N PHE A 379 21.81 -4.11 -47.69
CA PHE A 379 22.97 -3.26 -47.43
C PHE A 379 22.83 -1.88 -48.09
N PRO A 380 23.14 -0.76 -47.40
CA PRO A 380 22.96 0.59 -47.94
C PRO A 380 23.73 0.87 -49.24
N LYS A 381 24.90 0.23 -49.41
CA LYS A 381 25.82 0.48 -50.54
C LYS A 381 25.79 -0.61 -51.62
N ALA A 382 24.93 -1.63 -51.49
CA ALA A 382 24.84 -2.72 -52.45
C ALA A 382 23.52 -2.63 -53.24
N ASP A 383 23.56 -3.03 -54.51
CA ASP A 383 22.37 -3.13 -55.36
C ASP A 383 21.75 -4.53 -55.37
N PHE A 384 22.40 -5.48 -54.68
CA PHE A 384 21.90 -6.83 -54.46
C PHE A 384 21.31 -6.95 -53.04
N TYR A 385 20.10 -7.50 -52.95
CA TYR A 385 19.39 -7.74 -51.69
C TYR A 385 19.13 -9.24 -51.53
N ASN A 386 19.40 -9.77 -50.34
CA ASN A 386 19.16 -11.18 -50.04
C ASN A 386 17.88 -11.34 -49.22
N TRP A 387 16.81 -11.78 -49.86
CA TRP A 387 15.48 -11.89 -49.25
C TRP A 387 15.23 -13.19 -48.47
N ASN A 388 16.21 -14.10 -48.36
CA ASN A 388 16.00 -15.40 -47.71
C ASN A 388 15.57 -15.27 -46.23
N LYS A 389 16.13 -14.30 -45.51
CA LYS A 389 15.78 -14.04 -44.10
C LYS A 389 14.38 -13.46 -43.97
N ALA A 390 14.07 -12.41 -44.75
CA ALA A 390 12.74 -11.82 -44.81
C ALA A 390 11.67 -12.86 -45.18
N LYS A 391 12.01 -13.75 -46.13
CA LYS A 391 11.15 -14.86 -46.54
C LYS A 391 10.84 -15.81 -45.38
N SER A 392 11.87 -16.26 -44.66
CA SER A 392 11.70 -17.14 -43.48
C SER A 392 10.77 -16.53 -42.43
N VAL A 393 10.91 -15.21 -42.17
CA VAL A 393 10.05 -14.48 -41.23
C VAL A 393 8.60 -14.42 -41.73
N ILE A 394 8.39 -14.04 -42.99
CA ILE A 394 7.05 -13.89 -43.57
C ILE A 394 6.33 -15.24 -43.71
N GLU A 395 7.04 -16.30 -44.13
CA GLU A 395 6.51 -17.67 -44.19
C GLU A 395 6.05 -18.14 -42.80
N PHE A 396 6.83 -17.85 -41.76
CA PHE A 396 6.45 -18.20 -40.39
C PHE A 396 5.20 -17.43 -39.92
N LEU A 397 5.15 -16.12 -40.17
CA LEU A 397 3.99 -15.30 -39.82
C LEU A 397 2.71 -15.75 -40.55
N ASP A 398 2.81 -16.09 -41.84
CA ASP A 398 1.68 -16.64 -42.61
C ASP A 398 1.23 -18.00 -42.06
N TYR A 399 2.17 -18.87 -41.68
CA TYR A 399 1.88 -20.18 -41.08
C TYR A 399 1.02 -20.09 -39.81
N ILE A 400 1.24 -19.07 -38.97
CA ILE A 400 0.45 -18.81 -37.75
C ILE A 400 -0.74 -17.84 -37.97
N ASP A 401 -1.07 -17.52 -39.23
CA ASP A 401 -2.11 -16.53 -39.63
C ASP A 401 -1.96 -15.15 -38.96
N LEU A 402 -0.73 -14.65 -38.86
CA LEU A 402 -0.41 -13.34 -38.32
C LEU A 402 0.11 -12.42 -39.45
N LYS A 403 -0.58 -11.31 -39.73
CA LYS A 403 -0.26 -10.47 -40.90
C LYS A 403 0.85 -9.46 -40.59
N PRO A 404 1.83 -9.21 -41.47
CA PRO A 404 2.91 -8.30 -41.17
C PRO A 404 2.50 -6.81 -41.31
N ILE A 405 2.92 -6.01 -40.35
CA ILE A 405 3.09 -4.56 -40.45
C ILE A 405 4.59 -4.30 -40.48
N ILE A 406 5.12 -3.88 -41.63
CA ILE A 406 6.55 -3.65 -41.82
C ILE A 406 6.88 -2.17 -41.55
N LEU A 407 7.81 -1.91 -40.65
CA LEU A 407 8.27 -0.55 -40.36
C LEU A 407 9.30 -0.07 -41.38
N ILE A 408 9.11 1.17 -41.82
CA ILE A 408 10.10 1.94 -42.59
C ILE A 408 10.90 2.77 -41.58
N ASP A 409 12.11 2.31 -41.26
CA ASP A 409 12.86 2.78 -40.09
C ASP A 409 14.38 2.96 -40.31
N ASN A 410 14.90 2.74 -41.52
CA ASN A 410 16.31 2.96 -41.84
C ASN A 410 16.58 4.43 -42.23
N PRO A 411 17.24 5.24 -41.38
CA PRO A 411 17.46 6.65 -41.66
C PRO A 411 18.53 6.89 -42.75
N ASN A 412 19.31 5.87 -43.10
CA ASN A 412 20.42 6.00 -44.05
C ASN A 412 19.99 5.89 -45.53
N PHE A 413 18.72 5.57 -45.78
CA PHE A 413 18.21 5.39 -47.14
C PHE A 413 17.59 6.70 -47.64
N THR A 414 17.97 7.06 -48.87
CA THR A 414 17.26 8.09 -49.64
C THR A 414 15.94 7.51 -50.18
N PHE A 415 15.03 8.38 -50.63
CA PHE A 415 13.82 7.96 -51.34
C PHE A 415 14.14 6.97 -52.48
N GLU A 416 15.11 7.31 -53.34
CA GLU A 416 15.55 6.45 -54.45
C GLU A 416 16.00 5.07 -53.98
N LYS A 417 16.75 5.00 -52.87
CA LYS A 417 17.22 3.72 -52.32
C LYS A 417 16.06 2.89 -51.78
N TYR A 418 15.13 3.50 -51.04
CA TYR A 418 13.94 2.81 -50.57
C TYR A 418 13.10 2.26 -51.72
N THR A 419 12.86 3.05 -52.77
CA THR A 419 12.13 2.59 -53.96
C THR A 419 12.81 1.38 -54.61
N GLN A 420 14.14 1.38 -54.74
CA GLN A 420 14.87 0.22 -55.26
C GLN A 420 14.70 -1.03 -54.38
N VAL A 421 14.81 -0.87 -53.06
CA VAL A 421 14.67 -1.95 -52.08
C VAL A 421 13.26 -2.53 -52.11
N LEU A 422 12.23 -1.67 -52.05
CA LEU A 422 10.83 -2.05 -52.06
C LEU A 422 10.42 -2.70 -53.38
N ASN A 423 10.85 -2.16 -54.53
CA ASN A 423 10.59 -2.80 -55.82
C ASN A 423 11.16 -4.22 -55.87
N SER A 424 12.42 -4.40 -55.45
CA SER A 424 13.02 -5.74 -55.42
C SER A 424 12.34 -6.67 -54.42
N PHE A 425 11.89 -6.15 -53.28
CA PHE A 425 11.12 -6.90 -52.29
C PHE A 425 9.78 -7.37 -52.87
N PHE A 426 8.99 -6.46 -53.45
CA PHE A 426 7.69 -6.82 -54.02
C PHE A 426 7.80 -7.75 -55.22
N GLU A 427 8.77 -7.54 -56.12
CA GLU A 427 9.07 -8.46 -57.22
C GLU A 427 9.34 -9.86 -56.69
N TYR A 428 10.25 -10.01 -55.71
CA TYR A 428 10.58 -11.30 -55.12
C TYR A 428 9.39 -12.00 -54.45
N PHE A 429 8.61 -11.28 -53.64
CA PHE A 429 7.47 -11.89 -52.94
C PHE A 429 6.27 -12.14 -53.85
N SER A 430 6.14 -11.40 -54.96
CA SER A 430 5.05 -11.62 -55.92
C SER A 430 5.19 -12.92 -56.72
N GLU A 431 6.40 -13.49 -56.78
CA GLU A 431 6.68 -14.79 -57.37
C GLU A 431 6.33 -15.97 -56.43
N ILE A 432 5.94 -15.71 -55.18
CA ILE A 432 5.62 -16.74 -54.18
C ILE A 432 4.10 -16.89 -54.06
N ASP A 433 3.55 -17.93 -54.67
CA ASP A 433 2.10 -18.14 -54.86
C ASP A 433 1.23 -18.07 -53.59
N TYR A 434 1.76 -18.42 -52.42
CA TYR A 434 1.00 -18.45 -51.16
C TYR A 434 1.17 -17.19 -50.31
N ILE A 435 2.02 -16.24 -50.70
CA ILE A 435 2.21 -14.98 -49.98
C ILE A 435 1.41 -13.89 -50.68
N ASP A 436 0.40 -13.35 -49.99
CA ASP A 436 -0.38 -12.23 -50.48
C ASP A 436 0.13 -10.90 -49.91
N ILE A 437 0.91 -10.18 -50.73
CA ILE A 437 1.48 -8.87 -50.39
C ILE A 437 0.39 -7.84 -50.08
N SER A 438 -0.82 -7.98 -50.65
CA SER A 438 -1.92 -7.04 -50.37
C SER A 438 -2.40 -7.07 -48.91
N ARG A 439 -2.05 -8.13 -48.17
CA ARG A 439 -2.30 -8.24 -46.73
C ARG A 439 -1.29 -7.47 -45.88
N PHE A 440 -0.16 -7.04 -46.47
CA PHE A 440 0.90 -6.35 -45.75
C PHE A 440 0.48 -4.90 -45.51
N LYS A 441 0.88 -4.38 -44.35
CA LYS A 441 0.80 -2.96 -44.07
C LYS A 441 2.17 -2.37 -43.86
N PHE A 442 2.30 -1.09 -44.16
CA PHE A 442 3.52 -0.33 -43.90
C PHE A 442 3.26 0.79 -42.91
N GLN A 443 4.25 1.10 -42.08
CA GLN A 443 4.15 2.19 -41.10
C GLN A 443 5.52 2.85 -40.93
N PHE A 444 5.55 4.16 -40.69
CA PHE A 444 6.79 4.93 -40.57
C PHE A 444 7.18 5.18 -39.11
N THR A 445 8.47 5.36 -38.87
CA THR A 445 9.02 5.81 -37.58
C THR A 445 9.56 7.24 -37.68
N PRO A 446 9.82 7.93 -36.55
CA PRO A 446 10.41 9.27 -36.55
C PRO A 446 11.82 9.35 -37.14
N ALA A 447 12.47 8.21 -37.37
CA ALA A 447 13.82 8.17 -37.97
C ALA A 447 13.83 8.61 -39.44
N ILE A 448 12.66 8.59 -40.11
CA ILE A 448 12.53 8.92 -41.53
C ILE A 448 12.23 10.41 -41.71
N LEU A 449 13.00 11.06 -42.60
CA LEU A 449 12.78 12.46 -42.97
C LEU A 449 11.40 12.65 -43.62
N THR A 450 10.70 13.73 -43.26
CA THR A 450 9.33 14.01 -43.73
C THR A 450 9.20 13.97 -45.25
N ASP A 451 10.11 14.60 -46.00
CA ASP A 451 10.05 14.61 -47.47
C ASP A 451 10.18 13.20 -48.07
N VAL A 452 10.97 12.33 -47.43
CA VAL A 452 11.14 10.92 -47.84
C VAL A 452 9.89 10.12 -47.46
N LYS A 453 9.34 10.32 -46.27
CA LYS A 453 8.08 9.71 -45.82
C LYS A 453 6.97 10.01 -46.80
N ASP A 454 6.72 11.29 -47.11
CA ASP A 454 5.60 11.70 -47.96
C ASP A 454 5.72 11.11 -49.37
N SER A 455 6.94 11.11 -49.92
CA SER A 455 7.22 10.49 -51.22
C SER A 455 7.02 8.97 -51.21
N LEU A 456 7.43 8.28 -50.15
CA LEU A 456 7.24 6.82 -50.01
C LEU A 456 5.79 6.44 -49.75
N HIS A 457 5.07 7.25 -48.99
CA HIS A 457 3.65 7.07 -48.73
C HIS A 457 2.86 7.09 -50.03
N GLN A 458 3.11 8.11 -50.87
CA GLN A 458 2.51 8.20 -52.19
C GLN A 458 2.89 7.01 -53.07
N PHE A 459 4.17 6.62 -53.10
CA PHE A 459 4.67 5.48 -53.86
C PHE A 459 3.97 4.15 -53.49
N LEU A 460 3.83 3.85 -52.19
CA LEU A 460 3.21 2.59 -51.73
C LEU A 460 1.72 2.50 -52.09
N ILE A 461 1.00 3.63 -52.04
CA ILE A 461 -0.43 3.67 -52.36
C ILE A 461 -0.67 3.68 -53.87
N GLU A 462 0.01 4.55 -54.61
CA GLU A 462 -0.26 4.75 -56.04
C GLU A 462 0.28 3.61 -56.91
N ASP A 463 1.49 3.14 -56.63
CA ASP A 463 2.13 2.14 -57.51
C ASP A 463 1.76 0.70 -57.12
N TYR A 464 1.45 0.45 -55.84
CA TYR A 464 1.20 -0.90 -55.32
C TYR A 464 -0.16 -1.10 -54.65
N SER A 465 -0.96 -0.04 -54.46
CA SER A 465 -2.28 -0.12 -53.80
C SER A 465 -2.24 -0.76 -52.40
N LEU A 466 -1.15 -0.51 -51.65
CA LEU A 466 -0.94 -1.07 -50.31
C LEU A 466 -1.50 -0.17 -49.22
N ASP A 467 -1.88 -0.78 -48.10
CA ASP A 467 -2.37 -0.07 -46.93
C ASP A 467 -1.19 0.47 -46.09
N VAL A 468 -1.21 1.77 -45.81
CA VAL A 468 -0.18 2.47 -45.06
C VAL A 468 -0.82 3.10 -43.83
N ILE A 469 -0.29 2.75 -42.66
CA ILE A 469 -0.76 3.32 -41.39
C ILE A 469 -0.20 4.74 -41.28
N GLU A 470 -1.10 5.72 -41.30
CA GLU A 470 -0.78 7.16 -41.29
C GLU A 470 -0.04 7.61 -40.01
N ASP A 471 -0.45 7.05 -38.87
CA ASP A 471 0.14 7.35 -37.57
C ASP A 471 1.59 6.90 -37.49
N ILE A 472 2.47 7.80 -37.05
CA ILE A 472 3.89 7.49 -36.85
C ILE A 472 4.02 6.56 -35.64
N PHE A 473 4.73 5.45 -35.82
CA PHE A 473 5.00 4.53 -34.72
C PHE A 473 6.12 5.05 -33.84
N THR A 474 5.84 5.19 -32.55
CA THR A 474 6.82 5.43 -31.51
C THR A 474 6.71 4.36 -30.43
N CYS A 475 7.84 3.85 -29.99
CA CYS A 475 7.94 2.90 -28.89
C CYS A 475 9.07 3.35 -27.98
N ASP A 476 8.78 3.52 -26.69
CA ASP A 476 9.83 3.63 -25.70
C ASP A 476 10.45 2.24 -25.49
N LYS A 477 11.77 2.16 -25.59
CA LYS A 477 12.53 0.92 -25.38
C LYS A 477 13.17 0.87 -23.99
N SER A 478 12.90 1.85 -23.13
CA SER A 478 13.43 1.89 -21.77
C SER A 478 12.98 0.70 -20.92
N LEU A 479 13.91 0.12 -20.16
CA LEU A 479 13.55 -0.86 -19.14
C LEU A 479 12.80 -0.17 -17.99
N ASN A 480 11.69 -0.77 -17.62
CA ASN A 480 10.94 -0.42 -16.42
C ASN A 480 10.50 -1.71 -15.72
N LYS A 481 10.99 -1.92 -14.50
CA LYS A 481 10.69 -3.11 -13.69
C LYS A 481 9.20 -3.36 -13.49
N ILE A 482 8.36 -2.32 -13.59
CA ILE A 482 6.91 -2.47 -13.48
C ILE A 482 6.31 -3.40 -14.54
N TYR A 483 6.91 -3.50 -15.74
CA TYR A 483 6.42 -4.34 -16.83
C TYR A 483 6.38 -5.82 -16.46
N ASP A 484 7.20 -6.25 -15.51
CA ASP A 484 7.24 -7.64 -15.04
C ASP A 484 6.19 -7.93 -13.97
N THR A 485 5.61 -6.90 -13.35
CA THR A 485 4.83 -7.04 -12.12
C THR A 485 3.35 -7.29 -12.38
N ALA A 486 2.64 -7.79 -11.36
CA ALA A 486 1.19 -7.97 -11.40
C ALA A 486 0.40 -6.66 -11.56
N TYR A 487 1.02 -5.49 -11.39
CA TYR A 487 0.41 -4.19 -11.69
C TYR A 487 -0.08 -4.09 -13.13
N MET A 488 0.61 -4.75 -14.06
CA MET A 488 0.25 -4.73 -15.49
C MET A 488 -1.12 -5.38 -15.77
N LEU A 489 -1.62 -6.24 -14.88
CA LEU A 489 -2.94 -6.89 -15.04
C LEU A 489 -4.08 -5.85 -15.11
N PRO A 490 -4.41 -5.12 -14.02
CA PRO A 490 -5.47 -4.13 -14.07
C PRO A 490 -5.15 -2.97 -15.01
N TYR A 491 -3.87 -2.60 -15.17
CA TYR A 491 -3.46 -1.51 -16.06
C TYR A 491 -3.80 -1.81 -17.53
N ILE A 492 -3.40 -2.97 -18.05
CA ILE A 492 -3.68 -3.36 -19.44
C ILE A 492 -5.18 -3.54 -19.65
N ILE A 493 -5.86 -4.23 -18.74
CA ILE A 493 -7.30 -4.48 -18.82
C ILE A 493 -8.07 -3.14 -18.87
N HIS A 494 -7.77 -2.23 -17.94
CA HIS A 494 -8.49 -0.96 -17.86
C HIS A 494 -8.25 -0.07 -19.09
N ASN A 495 -6.99 0.11 -19.49
CA ASN A 495 -6.65 0.97 -20.61
C ASN A 495 -7.15 0.41 -21.95
N THR A 496 -7.18 -0.91 -22.09
CA THR A 496 -7.81 -1.61 -23.23
C THR A 496 -9.31 -1.34 -23.32
N ILE A 497 -10.03 -1.38 -22.19
CA ILE A 497 -11.49 -1.31 -22.19
C ILE A 497 -12.01 0.14 -22.23
N PHE A 498 -11.35 1.07 -21.52
CA PHE A 498 -11.93 2.39 -21.22
C PHE A 498 -11.21 3.58 -21.85
N ASN A 499 -9.88 3.55 -21.97
CA ASN A 499 -9.12 4.79 -22.19
C ASN A 499 -8.50 4.95 -23.58
N ASN A 500 -8.58 3.94 -24.44
CA ASN A 500 -7.89 3.93 -25.75
C ASN A 500 -6.41 4.37 -25.67
N ASN A 501 -5.78 4.27 -24.48
CA ASN A 501 -4.38 4.60 -24.30
C ASN A 501 -3.56 3.59 -25.09
N SER A 502 -2.63 4.11 -25.88
CA SER A 502 -1.82 3.26 -26.75
C SER A 502 -0.89 2.38 -25.93
N LEU A 503 -1.13 1.07 -25.97
CA LEU A 503 -0.25 0.04 -25.39
C LEU A 503 0.89 -0.34 -26.35
N ASN A 504 1.28 0.56 -27.25
CA ASN A 504 2.31 0.33 -28.28
C ASN A 504 3.69 -0.04 -27.72
N PHE A 505 3.95 0.17 -26.43
CA PHE A 505 5.20 -0.22 -25.80
C PHE A 505 5.30 -1.74 -25.55
N LEU A 506 4.16 -2.45 -25.44
CA LEU A 506 4.15 -3.89 -25.17
C LEU A 506 4.63 -4.70 -26.37
N LYS A 507 5.39 -5.76 -26.12
CA LYS A 507 5.97 -6.64 -27.13
C LYS A 507 5.57 -8.10 -26.88
N ALA A 508 5.71 -8.96 -27.88
CA ALA A 508 5.47 -10.38 -27.71
C ALA A 508 6.42 -11.01 -26.68
N PHE A 509 7.72 -10.71 -26.80
CA PHE A 509 8.75 -11.25 -25.94
C PHE A 509 9.86 -10.25 -25.62
N ASP A 510 10.60 -10.48 -24.54
CA ASP A 510 11.80 -9.71 -24.21
C ASP A 510 12.98 -10.11 -25.10
N VAL A 511 13.84 -9.15 -25.42
CA VAL A 511 15.06 -9.36 -26.20
C VAL A 511 16.25 -8.83 -25.40
N LEU A 512 17.27 -9.68 -25.18
CA LEU A 512 18.39 -9.40 -24.27
C LEU A 512 19.54 -8.55 -24.84
N GLU A 513 19.52 -8.15 -26.12
CA GLU A 513 20.79 -7.85 -26.82
C GLU A 513 21.19 -6.36 -26.99
N LYS A 514 20.47 -5.39 -26.40
CA LYS A 514 20.78 -3.95 -26.68
C LYS A 514 21.02 -3.06 -25.46
N GLU A 515 21.08 -3.60 -24.23
CA GLU A 515 21.21 -2.79 -23.01
C GLU A 515 22.57 -2.96 -22.30
N ILE A 516 23.18 -1.83 -21.90
CA ILE A 516 24.56 -1.75 -21.37
C ILE A 516 24.62 -2.14 -19.88
N SER A 517 23.48 -2.21 -19.18
CA SER A 517 23.41 -2.44 -17.73
C SER A 517 22.21 -3.27 -17.32
N LEU A 518 22.28 -4.59 -17.53
CA LEU A 518 21.31 -5.53 -16.98
C LEU A 518 21.54 -5.71 -15.47
N THR A 519 20.46 -5.68 -14.69
CA THR A 519 20.50 -5.91 -13.23
C THR A 519 20.17 -7.36 -12.85
N ASN A 520 19.55 -8.12 -13.74
CA ASN A 520 19.17 -9.52 -13.60
C ASN A 520 19.04 -10.14 -15.01
N GLU A 521 19.00 -11.47 -15.16
CA GLU A 521 18.79 -12.12 -16.47
C GLU A 521 17.38 -12.73 -16.66
N VAL A 522 16.56 -12.87 -15.61
CA VAL A 522 15.22 -13.50 -15.70
C VAL A 522 14.10 -12.47 -15.87
N PHE A 523 14.13 -11.41 -15.08
CA PHE A 523 13.15 -10.32 -15.12
C PHE A 523 13.90 -8.98 -15.14
N ILE A 524 13.99 -8.40 -16.33
CA ILE A 524 14.84 -7.25 -16.61
C ILE A 524 14.07 -5.93 -16.65
N GLY A 525 12.75 -5.97 -16.55
CA GLY A 525 11.88 -4.83 -16.77
C GLY A 525 11.71 -4.51 -18.25
N ALA A 526 11.77 -5.49 -19.15
CA ALA A 526 11.47 -5.29 -20.55
C ALA A 526 9.96 -5.45 -20.81
N PRO A 527 9.39 -4.76 -21.82
CA PRO A 527 7.95 -4.71 -22.03
C PRO A 527 7.38 -5.92 -22.79
N GLY A 528 8.08 -7.06 -22.86
CA GLY A 528 7.55 -8.30 -23.41
C GLY A 528 6.46 -8.89 -22.52
N ILE A 529 5.40 -9.43 -23.14
CA ILE A 529 4.36 -10.19 -22.42
C ILE A 529 4.87 -11.59 -22.00
N VAL A 530 5.92 -12.08 -22.67
CA VAL A 530 6.71 -13.24 -22.30
C VAL A 530 8.16 -12.79 -22.11
N ASN A 531 8.89 -13.33 -21.13
CA ASN A 531 10.32 -13.01 -21.02
C ASN A 531 11.16 -13.81 -22.04
N ASP A 532 12.44 -13.51 -22.13
CA ASP A 532 13.43 -14.16 -23.00
C ASP A 532 13.59 -15.67 -22.72
N MET A 533 13.14 -16.12 -21.56
CA MET A 533 13.12 -17.52 -21.15
C MET A 533 11.78 -18.22 -21.47
N GLY A 534 10.83 -17.60 -22.16
CA GLY A 534 9.53 -18.23 -22.45
C GLY A 534 8.60 -18.33 -21.23
N ILE A 535 8.84 -17.54 -20.18
CA ILE A 535 7.97 -17.45 -19.00
C ILE A 535 6.95 -16.34 -19.25
N ARG A 536 5.68 -16.71 -19.19
CA ARG A 536 4.55 -15.78 -19.35
C ARG A 536 4.52 -14.79 -18.18
N LYS A 537 4.48 -13.49 -18.48
CA LYS A 537 4.38 -12.42 -17.48
C LYS A 537 2.93 -12.13 -17.14
N PRO A 538 2.63 -11.39 -16.04
CA PRO A 538 1.26 -10.99 -15.72
C PRO A 538 0.54 -10.25 -16.87
N SER A 539 1.28 -9.50 -17.70
CA SER A 539 0.76 -8.85 -18.90
C SER A 539 0.21 -9.83 -19.95
N TYR A 540 0.82 -11.01 -20.14
CA TYR A 540 0.27 -12.09 -20.97
C TYR A 540 -1.13 -12.49 -20.51
N TYR A 541 -1.29 -12.68 -19.19
CA TYR A 541 -2.56 -13.11 -18.63
C TYR A 541 -3.63 -12.02 -18.63
N ALA A 542 -3.25 -10.74 -18.70
CA ALA A 542 -4.20 -9.67 -18.98
C ALA A 542 -4.88 -9.88 -20.35
N TYR A 543 -4.08 -10.12 -21.40
CA TYR A 543 -4.59 -10.46 -22.74
C TYR A 543 -5.35 -11.78 -22.77
N TYR A 544 -4.87 -12.80 -22.05
CA TYR A 544 -5.55 -14.09 -21.93
C TYR A 544 -6.97 -13.94 -21.35
N LEU A 545 -7.13 -13.14 -20.30
CA LEU A 545 -8.45 -12.89 -19.69
C LEU A 545 -9.34 -12.06 -20.62
N LEU A 546 -8.77 -11.07 -21.32
CA LEU A 546 -9.49 -10.29 -22.34
C LEU A 546 -9.96 -11.18 -23.50
N SER A 547 -9.16 -12.16 -23.94
CA SER A 547 -9.51 -13.08 -25.05
C SER A 547 -10.74 -13.94 -24.74
N LYS A 548 -11.03 -14.18 -23.46
CA LYS A 548 -12.25 -14.88 -23.01
C LYS A 548 -13.53 -14.05 -23.13
N LEU A 549 -13.45 -12.72 -23.31
CA LEU A 549 -14.65 -11.88 -23.37
C LEU A 549 -15.50 -12.18 -24.61
N GLY A 550 -16.81 -12.05 -24.46
CA GLY A 550 -17.79 -12.13 -25.55
C GLY A 550 -17.74 -10.93 -26.50
N ASN A 551 -18.70 -10.88 -27.42
CA ASN A 551 -18.81 -9.81 -28.43
C ASN A 551 -19.91 -8.79 -28.08
N GLU A 552 -20.82 -9.09 -27.17
CA GLU A 552 -21.86 -8.18 -26.72
C GLU A 552 -21.62 -7.76 -25.27
N ILE A 553 -21.60 -6.45 -24.99
CA ILE A 553 -21.47 -5.90 -23.64
C ILE A 553 -22.85 -5.90 -22.97
N VAL A 554 -22.92 -6.47 -21.77
CA VAL A 554 -24.12 -6.50 -20.93
C VAL A 554 -24.07 -5.40 -19.87
N ALA A 555 -22.93 -5.26 -19.20
CA ALA A 555 -22.70 -4.26 -18.16
C ALA A 555 -21.21 -3.92 -18.12
N MET A 556 -20.87 -2.67 -17.83
CA MET A 556 -19.49 -2.23 -17.78
C MET A 556 -19.36 -0.96 -16.94
N GLU A 557 -18.47 -0.98 -15.95
CA GLU A 557 -18.06 0.19 -15.16
C GLU A 557 -16.60 0.00 -14.72
N ASN A 558 -16.01 1.03 -14.12
CA ASN A 558 -14.64 0.93 -13.62
C ASN A 558 -14.49 -0.24 -12.63
N GLY A 559 -13.59 -1.19 -12.97
CA GLY A 559 -13.33 -2.41 -12.22
C GLY A 559 -14.09 -3.66 -12.68
N TYR A 560 -15.01 -3.57 -13.66
CA TYR A 560 -15.60 -4.76 -14.28
C TYR A 560 -16.11 -4.58 -15.71
N ILE A 561 -16.15 -5.68 -16.44
CA ILE A 561 -16.89 -5.80 -17.69
C ILE A 561 -17.63 -7.14 -17.71
N VAL A 562 -18.87 -7.11 -18.18
CA VAL A 562 -19.71 -8.27 -18.41
C VAL A 562 -20.04 -8.33 -19.89
N THR A 563 -19.75 -9.46 -20.49
CA THR A 563 -20.04 -9.73 -21.89
C THR A 563 -20.80 -11.04 -22.04
N LYS A 564 -21.47 -11.19 -23.18
CA LYS A 564 -22.09 -12.44 -23.61
C LYS A 564 -21.71 -12.76 -25.03
N LYS A 565 -21.70 -14.06 -25.34
CA LYS A 565 -21.55 -14.61 -26.69
C LYS A 565 -22.34 -15.91 -26.74
N ASP A 566 -23.31 -15.98 -27.65
CA ASP A 566 -24.18 -17.14 -27.82
C ASP A 566 -24.86 -17.56 -26.49
N ASP A 567 -24.50 -18.73 -25.94
CA ASP A 567 -25.00 -19.29 -24.67
C ASP A 567 -23.99 -19.11 -23.51
N GLU A 568 -22.92 -18.34 -23.69
CA GLU A 568 -21.84 -18.09 -22.71
C GLU A 568 -21.88 -16.67 -22.14
N TYR A 569 -21.65 -16.56 -20.84
CA TYR A 569 -21.54 -15.30 -20.11
C TYR A 569 -20.14 -15.17 -19.51
N CYS A 570 -19.49 -14.03 -19.73
CA CYS A 570 -18.16 -13.75 -19.22
C CYS A 570 -18.20 -12.50 -18.34
N ILE A 571 -17.75 -12.65 -17.10
CA ILE A 571 -17.63 -11.56 -16.12
C ILE A 571 -16.16 -11.43 -15.79
N LEU A 572 -15.56 -10.29 -16.13
CA LEU A 572 -14.18 -9.96 -15.79
C LEU A 572 -14.20 -8.87 -14.72
N LEU A 573 -13.57 -9.16 -13.59
CA LEU A 573 -13.41 -8.24 -12.45
C LEU A 573 -11.93 -7.93 -12.27
N TYR A 574 -11.61 -6.67 -11.99
CA TYR A 574 -10.23 -6.24 -11.76
C TYR A 574 -10.18 -5.12 -10.72
N SER A 575 -9.05 -5.00 -10.02
CA SER A 575 -8.82 -3.91 -9.08
C SER A 575 -8.72 -2.58 -9.82
N TYR A 576 -9.58 -1.62 -9.47
CA TYR A 576 -9.61 -0.29 -10.09
C TYR A 576 -9.26 0.82 -9.08
N THR A 577 -8.53 1.83 -9.57
CA THR A 577 -8.15 3.06 -8.88
C THR A 577 -8.16 4.19 -9.91
N ASP A 578 -8.44 5.42 -9.48
CA ASP A 578 -8.43 6.59 -10.39
C ASP A 578 -7.02 6.88 -10.97
N GLU A 579 -5.98 6.28 -10.38
CA GLU A 579 -4.57 6.43 -10.77
C GLU A 579 -4.10 5.42 -11.83
N LEU A 580 -4.92 4.40 -12.18
CA LEU A 580 -4.58 3.36 -13.17
C LEU A 580 -4.40 3.87 -14.60
N ASN A 581 -4.80 5.11 -14.86
CA ASN A 581 -4.69 5.72 -16.18
C ASN A 581 -3.24 6.17 -16.48
N GLU A 582 -2.44 6.38 -15.43
CA GLU A 582 -1.06 6.84 -15.54
C GLU A 582 -0.10 5.71 -15.21
N MET A 583 0.97 5.61 -16.00
CA MET A 583 2.02 4.65 -15.73
C MET A 583 2.83 5.14 -14.53
N GLN A 584 2.73 4.42 -13.42
CA GLN A 584 3.43 4.75 -12.19
C GLN A 584 4.90 4.29 -12.26
N SER A 585 5.79 4.93 -11.50
CA SER A 585 7.16 4.44 -11.42
C SER A 585 7.25 3.19 -10.54
N TYR A 586 8.16 2.27 -10.86
CA TYR A 586 8.43 1.12 -10.00
C TYR A 586 8.80 1.56 -8.59
N GLU A 587 9.51 2.68 -8.44
CA GLU A 587 9.87 3.19 -7.13
C GLU A 587 8.66 3.70 -6.34
N ASP A 588 7.71 4.36 -6.99
CA ASP A 588 6.48 4.82 -6.34
C ASP A 588 5.59 3.66 -5.88
N ILE A 589 5.60 2.54 -6.60
CA ILE A 589 4.85 1.34 -6.24
C ILE A 589 5.62 0.44 -5.25
N PHE A 590 6.94 0.33 -5.38
CA PHE A 590 7.72 -0.72 -4.74
C PHE A 590 8.97 -0.28 -3.92
N ASN A 591 9.59 0.90 -4.16
CA ASN A 591 10.85 1.31 -3.47
C ASN A 591 10.77 2.53 -2.54
N LYS A 592 9.82 3.45 -2.72
CA LYS A 592 9.34 4.23 -1.58
C LYS A 592 8.80 3.20 -0.60
N ARG A 593 8.80 3.49 0.70
CA ARG A 593 7.94 2.80 1.68
C ARG A 593 6.46 3.08 1.32
N GLY A 594 6.09 2.71 0.10
CA GLY A 594 4.93 3.08 -0.66
C GLY A 594 3.89 2.06 -0.33
N LYS A 595 2.80 2.56 0.22
CA LYS A 595 1.55 1.83 0.41
C LYS A 595 1.35 0.89 -0.77
N ARG A 596 1.43 -0.41 -0.53
CA ARG A 596 0.63 -1.38 -1.27
C ARG A 596 -0.81 -0.88 -1.13
N LYS A 597 -1.29 -0.07 -2.08
CA LYS A 597 -2.70 0.28 -2.18
C LYS A 597 -3.41 -0.98 -2.70
N ILE A 598 -3.44 -2.03 -1.88
CA ILE A 598 -4.15 -3.26 -2.19
C ILE A 598 -5.62 -2.96 -1.94
N TYR A 599 -6.32 -2.60 -3.01
CA TYR A 599 -7.77 -2.46 -2.99
C TYR A 599 -8.40 -3.85 -2.98
N LYS A 600 -8.32 -4.58 -1.86
CA LYS A 600 -9.05 -5.83 -1.69
C LYS A 600 -10.53 -5.50 -1.49
N ARG A 601 -11.29 -5.48 -2.58
CA ARG A 601 -12.73 -5.21 -2.58
C ARG A 601 -13.49 -6.53 -2.50
N LYS A 602 -14.31 -6.73 -1.45
CA LYS A 602 -15.30 -7.83 -1.45
C LYS A 602 -16.42 -7.48 -2.43
N ILE A 603 -16.74 -8.41 -3.35
CA ILE A 603 -17.72 -8.22 -4.43
C ILE A 603 -18.89 -9.16 -4.22
N SER A 604 -20.12 -8.66 -4.36
CA SER A 604 -21.35 -9.44 -4.40
C SER A 604 -21.93 -9.33 -5.81
N LEU A 605 -21.95 -10.45 -6.54
CA LEU A 605 -22.51 -10.52 -7.88
C LEU A 605 -23.95 -11.02 -7.81
N ASN A 606 -24.90 -10.17 -8.21
CA ASN A 606 -26.31 -10.51 -8.38
C ASN A 606 -26.59 -10.64 -9.87
N ILE A 607 -26.67 -11.88 -10.35
CA ILE A 607 -26.87 -12.19 -11.77
C ILE A 607 -28.31 -12.65 -11.99
N GLU A 608 -29.04 -11.93 -12.82
CA GLU A 608 -30.45 -12.17 -13.15
C GLU A 608 -30.59 -12.74 -14.57
N ASN A 609 -31.76 -13.34 -14.84
CA ASN A 609 -32.15 -13.88 -16.16
C ASN A 609 -31.23 -14.97 -16.76
N ILE A 610 -30.56 -15.75 -15.91
CA ILE A 610 -29.84 -16.96 -16.35
C ILE A 610 -30.84 -18.01 -16.87
N LYS A 611 -30.75 -18.32 -18.16
CA LYS A 611 -31.77 -19.13 -18.87
C LYS A 611 -31.73 -20.62 -18.49
N LYS A 612 -30.56 -21.17 -18.21
CA LYS A 612 -30.31 -22.61 -17.97
C LYS A 612 -29.47 -22.80 -16.69
N SER A 613 -29.33 -24.05 -16.24
CA SER A 613 -28.27 -24.35 -15.27
C SER A 613 -26.91 -24.11 -15.90
N SER A 614 -25.95 -23.61 -15.14
CA SER A 614 -24.68 -23.11 -15.67
C SER A 614 -23.49 -23.77 -14.98
N ARG A 615 -22.46 -24.05 -15.77
CA ARG A 615 -21.10 -24.30 -15.27
C ARG A 615 -20.41 -22.96 -15.11
N ILE A 616 -19.74 -22.76 -13.99
CA ILE A 616 -19.00 -21.54 -13.70
C ILE A 616 -17.52 -21.94 -13.61
N ILE A 617 -16.70 -21.31 -14.43
CA ILE A 617 -15.24 -21.48 -14.41
C ILE A 617 -14.68 -20.13 -13.97
N THR A 618 -13.94 -20.11 -12.87
CA THR A 618 -13.32 -18.90 -12.34
C THR A 618 -11.83 -18.96 -12.54
N TYR A 619 -11.26 -17.91 -13.14
CA TYR A 619 -9.83 -17.71 -13.30
C TYR A 619 -9.39 -16.61 -12.35
N GLU A 620 -8.44 -16.89 -11.46
CA GLU A 620 -7.91 -15.94 -10.48
C GLU A 620 -6.41 -15.74 -10.68
N ILE A 621 -6.00 -14.49 -10.85
CA ILE A 621 -4.59 -14.09 -10.93
C ILE A 621 -4.37 -12.80 -10.13
N SER A 622 -3.28 -12.74 -9.37
CA SER A 622 -2.89 -11.62 -8.50
C SER A 622 -1.40 -11.70 -8.17
N GLU A 623 -0.86 -10.77 -7.38
CA GLU A 623 0.51 -10.90 -6.84
C GLU A 623 0.74 -12.20 -6.07
N ARG A 624 -0.29 -12.73 -5.39
CA ARG A 624 -0.18 -13.94 -4.56
C ARG A 624 -0.45 -15.22 -5.36
N VAL A 625 -1.06 -15.12 -6.55
CA VAL A 625 -1.59 -16.25 -7.32
C VAL A 625 -1.30 -16.06 -8.81
N GLY A 626 -0.53 -16.95 -9.43
CA GLY A 626 -0.25 -16.94 -10.87
C GLY A 626 0.72 -15.85 -11.35
N SER A 627 1.28 -15.03 -10.47
CA SER A 627 2.28 -14.03 -10.86
C SER A 627 3.68 -14.63 -10.93
N SER A 628 4.21 -14.76 -12.15
CA SER A 628 5.56 -15.27 -12.40
C SER A 628 6.64 -14.45 -11.69
N TYR A 629 6.54 -13.12 -11.73
CA TYR A 629 7.48 -12.23 -11.07
C TYR A 629 7.48 -12.42 -9.55
N ASN A 630 6.31 -12.48 -8.91
CA ASN A 630 6.23 -12.65 -7.45
C ASN A 630 6.69 -14.04 -6.99
N TYR A 631 6.46 -15.09 -7.80
CA TYR A 631 7.01 -16.41 -7.52
C TYR A 631 8.53 -16.43 -7.67
N TRP A 632 9.08 -15.78 -8.70
CA TRP A 632 10.52 -15.61 -8.83
C TRP A 632 11.13 -14.81 -7.66
N LEU A 633 10.49 -13.73 -7.19
CA LEU A 633 10.91 -13.04 -5.96
C LEU A 633 10.92 -13.98 -4.76
N SER A 634 9.89 -14.84 -4.64
CA SER A 634 9.77 -15.81 -3.54
C SER A 634 10.85 -16.90 -3.59
N MET A 635 11.43 -17.15 -4.76
CA MET A 635 12.60 -18.03 -4.93
C MET A 635 13.92 -17.37 -4.51
N GLY A 636 13.88 -16.12 -4.04
CA GLY A 636 15.07 -15.33 -3.69
C GLY A 636 15.65 -14.55 -4.88
N SER A 637 14.83 -14.29 -5.90
CA SER A 637 15.21 -13.51 -7.09
C SER A 637 16.46 -14.02 -7.80
N PRO A 638 16.57 -15.33 -8.10
CA PRO A 638 17.78 -15.89 -8.69
C PRO A 638 18.09 -15.23 -10.04
N ASP A 639 19.37 -14.94 -10.29
CA ASP A 639 19.82 -14.35 -11.55
C ASP A 639 19.63 -15.30 -12.75
N ARG A 640 19.61 -16.61 -12.51
CA ARG A 640 19.42 -17.64 -13.53
C ARG A 640 18.53 -18.75 -12.99
N LEU A 641 17.71 -19.34 -13.85
CA LEU A 641 16.92 -20.52 -13.54
C LEU A 641 17.53 -21.74 -14.21
N ASN A 642 17.61 -22.84 -13.48
CA ASN A 642 17.84 -24.14 -14.09
C ASN A 642 16.57 -24.65 -14.80
N LYS A 643 16.68 -25.76 -15.55
CA LYS A 643 15.55 -26.30 -16.34
C LYS A 643 14.33 -26.65 -15.48
N GLU A 644 14.54 -27.23 -14.32
CA GLU A 644 13.46 -27.64 -13.40
C GLU A 644 12.78 -26.42 -12.79
N GLU A 645 13.56 -25.44 -12.34
CA GLU A 645 13.08 -24.16 -11.81
C GLU A 645 12.25 -23.39 -12.85
N LYS A 646 12.74 -23.32 -14.09
CA LYS A 646 12.02 -22.71 -15.22
C LYS A 646 10.67 -23.39 -15.46
N GLU A 647 10.65 -24.73 -15.49
CA GLU A 647 9.42 -25.50 -15.72
C GLU A 647 8.43 -25.35 -14.56
N ILE A 648 8.90 -25.35 -13.31
CA ILE A 648 8.08 -25.10 -12.13
C ILE A 648 7.49 -23.70 -12.18
N LEU A 649 8.30 -22.68 -12.46
CA LEU A 649 7.85 -21.30 -12.53
C LEU A 649 6.81 -21.13 -13.64
N HIS A 650 7.07 -21.68 -14.83
CA HIS A 650 6.12 -21.65 -15.95
C HIS A 650 4.76 -22.28 -15.55
N LYS A 651 4.76 -23.47 -14.93
CA LYS A 651 3.52 -24.15 -14.48
C LYS A 651 2.80 -23.41 -13.35
N ALA A 652 3.55 -22.86 -12.40
CA ALA A 652 2.99 -22.15 -11.25
C ALA A 652 2.33 -20.83 -11.68
N SER A 653 2.87 -20.19 -12.72
CA SER A 653 2.46 -18.85 -13.17
C SER A 653 1.13 -18.82 -13.94
N PHE A 654 0.35 -19.91 -13.95
CA PHE A 654 -0.95 -19.93 -14.61
C PHE A 654 -2.06 -19.45 -13.64
N PRO A 655 -3.11 -18.75 -14.11
CA PRO A 655 -4.25 -18.36 -13.26
C PRO A 655 -4.85 -19.57 -12.53
N LYS A 656 -5.14 -19.42 -11.24
CA LYS A 656 -5.83 -20.46 -10.48
C LYS A 656 -7.23 -20.66 -11.04
N ILE A 657 -7.57 -21.91 -11.37
CA ILE A 657 -8.90 -22.27 -11.88
C ILE A 657 -9.75 -22.90 -10.78
N ASP A 658 -10.99 -22.44 -10.64
CA ASP A 658 -12.02 -23.06 -9.83
C ASP A 658 -13.26 -23.40 -10.66
N PHE A 659 -13.93 -24.52 -10.32
CA PHE A 659 -15.10 -25.01 -11.04
C PHE A 659 -16.30 -25.09 -10.11
N LYS A 660 -17.41 -24.44 -10.48
CA LYS A 660 -18.69 -24.50 -9.77
C LYS A 660 -19.83 -24.85 -10.72
N TYR A 661 -20.93 -25.34 -10.15
CA TYR A 661 -22.17 -25.61 -10.87
C TYR A 661 -23.33 -24.90 -10.20
N SER A 662 -24.09 -24.14 -10.97
CA SER A 662 -25.32 -23.47 -10.52
C SER A 662 -26.53 -24.13 -11.18
N LYS A 663 -27.45 -24.62 -10.34
CA LYS A 663 -28.68 -25.27 -10.80
C LYS A 663 -29.81 -24.25 -10.84
N LYS A 664 -30.50 -24.13 -11.98
CA LYS A 664 -31.71 -23.31 -12.06
C LYS A 664 -32.82 -23.96 -11.24
N ILE A 665 -33.35 -23.23 -10.26
CA ILE A 665 -34.52 -23.66 -9.49
C ILE A 665 -35.74 -23.33 -10.34
N GLN A 666 -36.45 -24.36 -10.82
CA GLN A 666 -37.77 -24.18 -11.42
C GLN A 666 -38.75 -23.88 -10.28
N TYR A 667 -39.30 -22.67 -10.24
CA TYR A 667 -40.47 -22.33 -9.43
C TYR A 667 -41.74 -22.57 -10.23
#